data_AF-A0AAQ3LCY1-F1
#
_entry.id   AF-A0AAQ3LCY1-F1
#
_cell.length_a   1.000
_cell.length_b   1.000
_cell.length_c   1.000
_cell.angle_alpha   90.00
_cell.angle_beta   90.00
_cell.angle_gamma   90.00
#
_symmetry.space_group_name_H-M   'P 1'
#
loop_
_entity.id
_entity.type
_entity.pdbx_description
1 polymer ?
#
loop_
_entity_poly.entity_id
_entity_poly.type
_entity_poly.pdbx_seq_one_letter_code
_entity_poly.pdbx_strand_id
1 'polypeptide(L)'
;MKTNLFICNFISFVLLFTGFLFPAKAEKSLPQTDLHDQSPRFTAEQILNGEFPGRKASPVVETRHNTEGFAENRLYSVPPVGVHPRVLFGPDDLPRLRRQFKDSAYAAEMLRRMREQTAANLSGFDGWGSEVFNVMSSGDIESFSSLWNDPRNPKNNGPPGHGTHPFLSSLVDKAFLSLLDEDVDGGRKVAAAVATFAAFLQPRVEEAAKETGSENYFLSVRNVMGDSATVGFMYDFAQPFMTPDQIAVTRKLIATATKDRYGLGMDLPPHWINWNFIGMGLYYPLLALSIEGEEGFDPRIYKRGCEVARNYMLYSNSANGVGKEAIGYHTSGIAHAGLMMLAMANRGENLFTLERWRSMLDTWAIYAMQPYGGEWQSSGDLGTFPPNFQLVETARFLFPSDQRIGFIEQNLPDKRRLDKTLDIRFMQLLCPPDLDGDLQEMAAADFNLPETLFDEERGMLFSRTGWGTDDLSLQIACRSDTTFHSHDHPDRGAFYLTSHGQAWAVSSMRMTETQYLNQITIDGRGQGYFPTPGEWIEMSDTSEATLAVMDLKYCYDWKWQATVNVSTEEQLNREPWLEGYDVNRDRLLSRFPRELWERDPSPVVRDYYEGYMAGNPRMWTAESSWVVRAPHYPVEKAFRSILLEKGKRPYVLIVDDIKKDNTERLYNWHMRMPNWIEAYDISANEALLGRISDKRDTSYSVNVSHNKSGRPLPQKGQPMLQVYVLQANQPSIPAFQNSMALETLGFVKHDDTHQFAGREMGMAKRLVVPSRSVEPAYKILLFPHRHGEELPKVVLSDDHTRLSVEWSDQQDFFDLTVNERGRTVISKSEQN
;
A
#
# COMPACT_ATOMS: atom_id res chain seq x y z
N MET A 1 27.91 60.99 23.54
CA MET A 1 28.09 62.09 22.55
C MET A 1 27.47 61.61 21.25
N LYS A 2 26.25 62.06 20.96
CA LYS A 2 25.89 63.17 20.05
C LYS A 2 25.97 62.74 18.56
N THR A 3 24.84 62.33 17.97
CA THR A 3 23.90 63.10 17.13
C THR A 3 24.38 63.44 15.70
N ASN A 4 23.69 62.84 14.73
CA ASN A 4 22.93 63.43 13.62
C ASN A 4 23.57 64.25 12.47
N LEU A 5 23.01 63.92 11.28
CA LEU A 5 22.49 64.76 10.18
C LEU A 5 23.41 65.14 9.01
N PHE A 6 22.96 64.83 7.77
CA PHE A 6 22.53 65.75 6.68
C PHE A 6 21.96 64.88 5.51
N ILE A 7 20.63 64.85 5.23
CA ILE A 7 19.79 65.74 4.38
C ILE A 7 20.01 65.51 2.86
N CYS A 8 19.12 64.76 2.17
CA CYS A 8 18.00 65.15 1.27
C CYS A 8 18.38 65.71 -0.13
N ASN A 9 17.94 65.07 -1.23
CA ASN A 9 16.75 65.51 -2.00
C ASN A 9 16.42 64.68 -3.26
N PHE A 10 15.10 64.60 -3.48
CA PHE A 10 14.29 64.07 -4.57
C PHE A 10 14.42 64.86 -5.90
N ILE A 11 14.15 64.23 -7.05
CA ILE A 11 13.12 64.62 -8.05
C ILE A 11 12.99 63.57 -9.18
N SER A 12 11.73 63.31 -9.55
CA SER A 12 11.12 62.35 -10.48
C SER A 12 11.29 62.63 -11.98
N PHE A 13 11.15 61.60 -12.86
CA PHE A 13 10.06 61.46 -13.86
C PHE A 13 10.22 60.22 -14.80
N VAL A 14 9.17 59.39 -14.82
CA VAL A 14 8.50 58.68 -15.95
C VAL A 14 9.33 58.05 -17.09
N LEU A 15 9.16 56.73 -17.28
CA LEU A 15 9.05 56.11 -18.61
C LEU A 15 8.24 54.78 -18.59
N LEU A 16 7.08 54.86 -19.25
CA LEU A 16 6.24 53.83 -19.90
C LEU A 16 6.73 52.36 -19.85
N PHE A 17 5.96 51.51 -19.18
CA PHE A 17 5.83 50.08 -19.52
C PHE A 17 4.47 49.86 -20.20
N THR A 18 4.48 49.91 -21.53
CA THR A 18 3.40 49.38 -22.37
C THR A 18 3.57 47.88 -22.55
N GLY A 19 2.45 47.17 -22.55
CA GLY A 19 2.37 45.74 -22.33
C GLY A 19 2.80 44.85 -23.49
N PHE A 20 3.19 43.65 -23.11
CA PHE A 20 3.02 42.43 -23.90
C PHE A 20 2.24 41.44 -23.04
N LEU A 21 0.93 41.65 -23.00
CA LEU A 21 -0.03 40.60 -22.66
C LEU A 21 -0.14 39.71 -23.90
N PHE A 22 0.28 38.45 -23.79
CA PHE A 22 -0.12 37.45 -24.77
C PHE A 22 -1.65 37.29 -24.70
N PRO A 23 -2.38 37.38 -25.82
CA PRO A 23 -3.78 37.03 -25.83
C PRO A 23 -3.87 35.51 -25.76
N ALA A 24 -4.01 34.97 -24.55
CA ALA A 24 -4.66 33.69 -24.40
C ALA A 24 -6.04 33.84 -25.03
N LYS A 25 -6.30 33.15 -26.14
CA LYS A 25 -7.67 32.98 -26.63
C LYS A 25 -8.45 32.42 -25.45
N ALA A 26 -9.36 33.22 -24.91
CA ALA A 26 -10.36 32.76 -23.99
C ALA A 26 -11.23 31.75 -24.75
N GLU A 27 -10.84 30.48 -24.70
CA GLU A 27 -11.80 29.40 -24.84
C GLU A 27 -12.90 29.69 -23.83
N LYS A 28 -14.15 29.63 -24.31
CA LYS A 28 -15.34 29.77 -23.48
C LYS A 28 -15.11 29.00 -22.19
N SER A 29 -15.13 29.68 -21.06
CA SER A 29 -15.15 29.05 -19.75
C SER A 29 -16.16 27.91 -19.81
N LEU A 30 -15.66 26.67 -19.73
CA LEU A 30 -16.51 25.50 -19.61
C LEU A 30 -17.50 25.81 -18.48
N PRO A 31 -18.81 25.59 -18.66
CA PRO A 31 -19.76 25.77 -17.57
C PRO A 31 -19.22 25.00 -16.38
N GLN A 32 -19.11 25.65 -15.21
CA GLN A 32 -18.65 25.03 -13.97
C GLN A 32 -19.53 23.81 -13.70
N THR A 33 -19.10 22.64 -14.17
CA THR A 33 -19.74 21.38 -13.84
C THR A 33 -19.55 21.20 -12.36
N ASP A 34 -20.63 20.88 -11.65
CA ASP A 34 -20.53 20.52 -10.25
C ASP A 34 -19.50 19.39 -10.11
N LEU A 35 -18.40 19.68 -9.43
CA LEU A 35 -17.34 18.68 -9.18
C LEU A 35 -17.90 17.52 -8.35
N HIS A 36 -19.02 17.74 -7.66
CA HIS A 36 -19.72 16.75 -6.87
C HIS A 36 -20.94 16.19 -7.60
N ASP A 37 -21.24 14.93 -7.34
CA ASP A 37 -22.57 14.41 -7.61
C ASP A 37 -23.52 14.85 -6.48
N GLN A 38 -24.68 15.38 -6.86
CA GLN A 38 -25.76 15.81 -5.97
C GLN A 38 -26.83 14.73 -5.80
N SER A 39 -26.61 13.54 -6.37
CA SER A 39 -27.53 12.41 -6.23
C SER A 39 -27.77 12.09 -4.76
N PRO A 40 -29.03 11.87 -4.34
CA PRO A 40 -29.31 11.46 -2.97
C PRO A 40 -28.64 10.12 -2.68
N ARG A 41 -28.17 9.95 -1.44
CA ARG A 41 -27.63 8.67 -0.98
C ARG A 41 -28.72 7.60 -0.96
N PHE A 42 -28.32 6.35 -1.18
CA PHE A 42 -29.23 5.23 -0.95
C PHE A 42 -29.46 5.02 0.55
N THR A 43 -30.67 4.59 0.91
CA THR A 43 -30.99 4.27 2.30
C THR A 43 -30.31 2.96 2.72
N ALA A 44 -30.14 2.74 4.03
CA ALA A 44 -29.66 1.45 4.53
C ALA A 44 -30.52 0.28 4.03
N GLU A 45 -31.84 0.45 3.99
CA GLU A 45 -32.78 -0.56 3.49
C GLU A 45 -32.49 -0.93 2.04
N GLN A 46 -32.29 0.07 1.17
CA GLN A 46 -31.91 -0.16 -0.23
C GLN A 46 -30.56 -0.89 -0.33
N ILE A 47 -29.55 -0.44 0.42
CA ILE A 47 -28.20 -1.02 0.40
C ILE A 47 -28.20 -2.48 0.88
N LEU A 48 -28.89 -2.77 1.98
CA LEU A 48 -29.01 -4.12 2.54
C LEU A 48 -29.80 -5.07 1.62
N ASN A 49 -30.79 -4.55 0.89
CA ASN A 49 -31.52 -5.33 -0.12
C ASN A 49 -30.78 -5.44 -1.47
N GLY A 50 -29.65 -4.75 -1.64
CA GLY A 50 -28.88 -4.74 -2.89
C GLY A 50 -29.56 -3.94 -4.01
N GLU A 51 -30.39 -2.97 -3.66
CA GLU A 51 -31.18 -2.16 -4.58
C GLU A 51 -30.47 -0.83 -4.89
N PHE A 52 -29.92 -0.71 -6.10
CA PHE A 52 -29.15 0.46 -6.53
C PHE A 52 -29.78 1.11 -7.78
N PRO A 53 -30.98 1.72 -7.67
CA PRO A 53 -31.69 2.26 -8.83
C PRO A 53 -30.87 3.35 -9.53
N GLY A 54 -30.79 3.27 -10.86
CA GLY A 54 -30.02 4.21 -11.67
C GLY A 54 -28.51 3.97 -11.68
N ARG A 55 -27.99 2.97 -10.95
CA ARG A 55 -26.58 2.57 -11.00
C ARG A 55 -26.37 1.48 -12.05
N LYS A 56 -25.39 1.68 -12.94
CA LYS A 56 -24.91 0.67 -13.89
C LYS A 56 -24.29 -0.52 -13.16
N ALA A 57 -24.42 -1.73 -13.71
CA ALA A 57 -23.76 -2.92 -13.19
C ALA A 57 -22.24 -2.84 -13.41
N SER A 58 -21.44 -3.19 -12.40
CA SER A 58 -19.98 -3.24 -12.50
C SER A 58 -19.51 -4.21 -13.60
N PRO A 59 -18.32 -3.97 -14.19
CA PRO A 59 -17.69 -4.92 -15.09
C PRO A 59 -17.56 -6.29 -14.41
N VAL A 60 -17.92 -7.37 -15.10
CA VAL A 60 -17.84 -8.72 -14.53
C VAL A 60 -16.39 -9.20 -14.52
N VAL A 61 -15.91 -9.66 -13.36
CA VAL A 61 -14.66 -10.41 -13.23
C VAL A 61 -15.00 -11.89 -13.04
N GLU A 62 -14.35 -12.74 -13.82
CA GLU A 62 -14.57 -14.18 -13.73
C GLU A 62 -14.15 -14.71 -12.35
N THR A 63 -15.03 -15.50 -11.73
CA THR A 63 -14.76 -16.15 -10.45
C THR A 63 -14.28 -17.57 -10.73
N ARG A 64 -12.99 -17.81 -10.51
CA ARG A 64 -12.36 -19.13 -10.62
C ARG A 64 -11.78 -19.55 -9.29
N HIS A 65 -11.77 -20.86 -9.06
CA HIS A 65 -11.24 -21.44 -7.84
C HIS A 65 -10.09 -22.40 -8.16
N ASN A 66 -9.00 -22.27 -7.43
CA ASN A 66 -7.92 -23.25 -7.33
C ASN A 66 -7.97 -23.91 -5.95
N THR A 67 -8.27 -25.21 -5.92
CA THR A 67 -8.36 -26.03 -4.71
C THR A 67 -7.19 -26.98 -4.55
N GLU A 68 -6.18 -26.90 -5.42
CA GLU A 68 -5.00 -27.75 -5.35
C GLU A 68 -4.27 -27.58 -4.00
N GLY A 69 -4.05 -28.69 -3.30
CA GLY A 69 -3.41 -28.70 -1.99
C GLY A 69 -4.24 -28.12 -0.84
N PHE A 70 -5.49 -27.70 -1.09
CA PHE A 70 -6.36 -27.12 -0.06
C PHE A 70 -6.81 -28.18 0.96
N ALA A 71 -6.54 -27.94 2.24
CA ALA A 71 -6.87 -28.83 3.34
C ALA A 71 -8.25 -28.48 3.94
N GLU A 72 -9.33 -28.91 3.26
CA GLU A 72 -10.71 -28.63 3.69
C GLU A 72 -11.02 -29.10 5.12
N ASN A 73 -10.42 -30.21 5.55
CA ASN A 73 -10.57 -30.75 6.91
C ASN A 73 -10.02 -29.85 8.03
N ARG A 74 -9.32 -28.75 7.67
CA ARG A 74 -8.83 -27.73 8.62
C ARG A 74 -9.81 -26.60 8.88
N LEU A 75 -10.90 -26.51 8.10
CA LEU A 75 -11.99 -25.60 8.40
C LEU A 75 -12.70 -26.00 9.70
N TYR A 76 -13.44 -25.06 10.28
CA TYR A 76 -14.15 -25.23 11.55
C TYR A 76 -15.64 -25.45 11.33
N SER A 77 -16.32 -25.96 12.35
CA SER A 77 -17.76 -26.18 12.33
C SER A 77 -18.54 -24.92 12.71
N VAL A 78 -19.76 -24.78 12.17
CA VAL A 78 -20.74 -23.78 12.60
C VAL A 78 -21.82 -24.52 13.40
N PRO A 79 -22.01 -24.22 14.69
CA PRO A 79 -22.98 -24.93 15.51
C PRO A 79 -24.42 -24.45 15.22
N PRO A 80 -25.45 -25.12 15.79
CA PRO A 80 -26.83 -24.65 15.73
C PRO A 80 -27.02 -23.23 16.30
N VAL A 81 -28.10 -22.57 15.88
CA VAL A 81 -28.44 -21.21 16.36
C VAL A 81 -28.55 -21.18 17.89
N GLY A 82 -27.91 -20.17 18.50
CA GLY A 82 -27.89 -19.93 19.95
C GLY A 82 -26.86 -20.76 20.72
N VAL A 83 -26.08 -21.60 20.04
CA VAL A 83 -24.94 -22.32 20.61
C VAL A 83 -23.65 -21.57 20.28
N HIS A 84 -22.81 -21.32 21.29
CA HIS A 84 -21.59 -20.52 21.17
C HIS A 84 -20.36 -21.28 21.71
N PRO A 85 -19.13 -20.97 21.22
CA PRO A 85 -18.81 -20.02 20.15
C PRO A 85 -19.34 -20.44 18.78
N ARG A 86 -19.48 -19.50 17.84
CA ARG A 86 -20.04 -19.80 16.51
C ARG A 86 -19.52 -18.95 15.35
N VAL A 87 -18.84 -17.85 15.63
CA VAL A 87 -18.40 -16.95 14.55
C VAL A 87 -17.28 -17.61 13.76
N LEU A 88 -16.23 -18.07 14.46
CA LEU A 88 -15.00 -18.60 13.87
C LEU A 88 -14.84 -20.12 14.02
N PHE A 89 -15.46 -20.71 15.05
CA PHE A 89 -15.43 -22.15 15.35
C PHE A 89 -16.61 -22.52 16.25
N GLY A 90 -16.97 -23.80 16.31
CA GLY A 90 -18.00 -24.34 17.18
C GLY A 90 -17.44 -24.96 18.47
N PRO A 91 -18.28 -25.25 19.49
CA PRO A 91 -17.82 -25.93 20.71
C PRO A 91 -17.16 -27.28 20.45
N ASP A 92 -17.63 -27.98 19.42
CA ASP A 92 -17.10 -29.29 19.00
C ASP A 92 -15.67 -29.20 18.44
N ASP A 93 -15.20 -28.00 18.08
CA ASP A 93 -13.83 -27.75 17.63
C ASP A 93 -12.84 -27.55 18.80
N LEU A 94 -13.32 -27.30 20.02
CA LEU A 94 -12.46 -27.06 21.19
C LEU A 94 -11.48 -28.21 21.48
N PRO A 95 -11.89 -29.51 21.42
CA PRO A 95 -10.94 -30.62 21.56
C PRO A 95 -9.84 -30.62 20.50
N ARG A 96 -10.16 -30.23 19.26
CA ARG A 96 -9.19 -30.09 18.17
C ARG A 96 -8.22 -28.94 18.47
N LEU A 97 -8.72 -27.79 18.87
CA LEU A 97 -7.90 -26.62 19.23
C LEU A 97 -6.94 -26.92 20.38
N ARG A 98 -7.42 -27.57 21.46
CA ARG A 98 -6.56 -28.00 22.58
C ARG A 98 -5.44 -28.94 22.12
N ARG A 99 -5.73 -29.86 21.20
CA ARG A 99 -4.74 -30.74 20.59
C ARG A 99 -3.73 -29.94 19.75
N GLN A 100 -4.20 -29.04 18.91
CA GLN A 100 -3.34 -28.17 18.08
C GLN A 100 -2.35 -27.36 18.94
N PHE A 101 -2.81 -26.75 20.02
CA PHE A 101 -1.94 -26.00 20.94
C PHE A 101 -0.97 -26.88 21.75
N LYS A 102 -1.20 -28.20 21.78
CA LYS A 102 -0.29 -29.15 22.41
C LYS A 102 0.74 -29.71 21.42
N ASP A 103 0.30 -29.96 20.19
CA ASP A 103 1.06 -30.72 19.19
C ASP A 103 1.92 -29.82 18.28
N SER A 104 1.64 -28.51 18.22
CA SER A 104 2.42 -27.51 17.47
C SER A 104 3.23 -26.62 18.41
N ALA A 105 4.55 -26.59 18.24
CA ALA A 105 5.43 -25.71 19.05
C ALA A 105 5.11 -24.22 18.84
N TYR A 106 4.76 -23.85 17.62
CA TYR A 106 4.34 -22.48 17.29
C TYR A 106 3.04 -22.11 18.01
N ALA A 107 2.01 -22.94 17.88
CA ALA A 107 0.70 -22.66 18.47
C ALA A 107 0.80 -22.62 20.02
N ALA A 108 1.59 -23.52 20.61
CA ALA A 108 1.88 -23.53 22.04
C ALA A 108 2.53 -22.22 22.51
N GLU A 109 3.51 -21.71 21.77
CA GLU A 109 4.21 -20.46 22.07
C GLU A 109 3.29 -19.24 21.93
N MET A 110 2.44 -19.19 20.89
CA MET A 110 1.44 -18.12 20.73
C MET A 110 0.42 -18.12 21.88
N LEU A 111 -0.06 -19.30 22.27
CA LEU A 111 -0.98 -19.45 23.41
C LEU A 111 -0.31 -19.04 24.73
N ARG A 112 0.95 -19.41 24.95
CA ARG A 112 1.73 -19.00 26.14
C ARG A 112 1.82 -17.46 26.22
N ARG A 113 2.19 -16.80 25.12
CA ARG A 113 2.27 -15.33 25.06
C ARG A 113 0.92 -14.66 25.32
N MET A 114 -0.16 -15.21 24.77
CA MET A 114 -1.51 -14.72 25.06
C MET A 114 -1.85 -14.83 26.55
N ARG A 115 -1.54 -15.96 27.21
CA ARG A 115 -1.75 -16.12 28.66
C ARG A 115 -0.97 -15.09 29.45
N GLU A 116 0.31 -14.88 29.12
CA GLU A 116 1.16 -13.89 29.80
C GLU A 116 0.64 -12.47 29.64
N GLN A 117 0.28 -12.07 28.42
CA GLN A 117 -0.30 -10.75 28.14
C GLN A 117 -1.63 -10.56 28.88
N THR A 118 -2.50 -11.58 28.88
CA THR A 118 -3.80 -11.53 29.56
C THR A 118 -3.64 -11.41 31.07
N ALA A 119 -2.73 -12.21 31.66
CA ALA A 119 -2.44 -12.16 33.09
C ALA A 119 -1.83 -10.81 33.51
N ALA A 120 -0.90 -10.27 32.72
CA ALA A 120 -0.32 -8.96 32.97
C ALA A 120 -1.37 -7.84 32.96
N ASN A 121 -2.34 -7.90 32.04
CA ASN A 121 -3.36 -6.87 31.89
C ASN A 121 -4.52 -6.99 32.90
N LEU A 122 -4.92 -8.21 33.27
CA LEU A 122 -6.13 -8.44 34.09
C LEU A 122 -5.86 -8.88 35.54
N SER A 123 -4.65 -9.33 35.87
CA SER A 123 -4.34 -9.96 37.17
C SER A 123 -3.10 -9.40 37.86
N GLY A 124 -2.48 -8.34 37.33
CA GLY A 124 -1.40 -7.62 38.01
C GLY A 124 -1.89 -7.00 39.33
N PHE A 125 -1.15 -7.22 40.42
CA PHE A 125 -1.58 -6.97 41.80
C PHE A 125 -1.96 -5.50 42.09
N ASP A 126 -1.46 -4.54 41.31
CA ASP A 126 -1.72 -3.09 41.47
C ASP A 126 -2.02 -2.38 40.13
N GLY A 127 -2.41 -3.12 39.09
CA GLY A 127 -2.64 -2.56 37.75
C GLY A 127 -4.07 -2.04 37.55
N TRP A 128 -4.22 -0.89 36.87
CA TRP A 128 -5.54 -0.35 36.47
C TRP A 128 -6.45 -1.39 35.80
N GLY A 129 -5.89 -2.27 34.95
CA GLY A 129 -6.67 -3.31 34.29
C GLY A 129 -7.24 -4.38 35.24
N SER A 130 -6.55 -4.71 36.35
CA SER A 130 -7.06 -5.62 37.39
C SER A 130 -8.20 -4.98 38.19
N GLU A 131 -8.04 -3.71 38.56
CA GLU A 131 -9.08 -2.91 39.24
C GLU A 131 -10.35 -2.82 38.37
N VAL A 132 -10.20 -2.42 37.11
CA VAL A 132 -11.29 -2.34 36.13
C VAL A 132 -11.95 -3.70 35.93
N PHE A 133 -11.18 -4.77 35.76
CA PHE A 133 -11.73 -6.11 35.58
C PHE A 133 -12.59 -6.56 36.77
N ASN A 134 -12.13 -6.31 38.00
CA ASN A 134 -12.86 -6.69 39.21
C ASN A 134 -14.17 -5.89 39.36
N VAL A 135 -14.13 -4.58 39.11
CA VAL A 135 -15.31 -3.70 39.13
C VAL A 135 -16.32 -4.09 38.05
N MET A 136 -15.85 -4.37 36.82
CA MET A 136 -16.74 -4.81 35.75
C MET A 136 -17.35 -6.18 36.07
N SER A 137 -16.57 -7.10 36.64
CA SER A 137 -17.02 -8.44 37.02
C SER A 137 -18.07 -8.43 38.14
N SER A 138 -18.13 -7.37 38.96
CA SER A 138 -19.15 -7.23 40.01
C SER A 138 -20.47 -6.63 39.52
N GLY A 139 -20.53 -6.13 38.28
CA GLY A 139 -21.71 -5.44 37.74
C GLY A 139 -21.78 -3.95 38.05
N ASP A 140 -20.73 -3.36 38.64
CA ASP A 140 -20.72 -1.96 39.08
C ASP A 140 -20.37 -1.00 37.92
N ILE A 141 -21.42 -0.58 37.19
CA ILE A 141 -21.32 0.33 36.04
C ILE A 141 -20.83 1.74 36.47
N GLU A 142 -21.20 2.20 37.67
CA GLU A 142 -20.86 3.56 38.12
C GLU A 142 -19.36 3.66 38.40
N SER A 143 -18.81 2.72 39.17
CA SER A 143 -17.38 2.63 39.43
C SER A 143 -16.61 2.39 38.14
N PHE A 144 -17.13 1.53 37.24
CA PHE A 144 -16.50 1.32 35.93
C PHE A 144 -16.44 2.62 35.11
N SER A 145 -17.53 3.38 35.05
CA SER A 145 -17.57 4.66 34.32
C SER A 145 -16.57 5.67 34.88
N SER A 146 -16.31 5.66 36.19
CA SER A 146 -15.26 6.47 36.80
C SER A 146 -13.87 6.02 36.34
N LEU A 147 -13.58 4.71 36.45
CA LEU A 147 -12.29 4.14 36.06
C LEU A 147 -11.99 4.23 34.56
N TRP A 148 -13.02 4.23 33.70
CA TRP A 148 -12.83 4.37 32.26
C TRP A 148 -12.25 5.74 31.88
N ASN A 149 -12.59 6.78 32.63
CA ASN A 149 -12.08 8.14 32.44
C ASN A 149 -10.78 8.40 33.20
N ASP A 150 -10.25 7.41 33.92
CA ASP A 150 -9.02 7.53 34.69
C ASP A 150 -7.80 7.77 33.78
N PRO A 151 -6.88 8.69 34.11
CA PRO A 151 -5.64 8.92 33.35
C PRO A 151 -4.76 7.68 33.13
N ARG A 152 -4.89 6.64 33.98
CA ARG A 152 -4.22 5.33 33.83
C ARG A 152 -4.76 4.53 32.64
N ASN A 153 -5.92 4.89 32.10
CA ASN A 153 -6.46 4.27 30.90
C ASN A 153 -5.52 4.52 29.69
N PRO A 154 -4.97 3.46 29.07
CA PRO A 154 -3.98 3.58 28.01
C PRO A 154 -4.47 4.28 26.73
N LYS A 155 -5.79 4.46 26.53
CA LYS A 155 -6.35 5.15 25.36
C LYS A 155 -6.63 6.65 25.56
N ASN A 156 -6.30 7.23 26.71
CA ASN A 156 -6.43 8.69 26.89
C ASN A 156 -5.41 9.51 26.07
N ASN A 157 -4.48 8.87 25.37
CA ASN A 157 -3.54 9.52 24.44
C ASN A 157 -3.54 8.82 23.06
N GLY A 158 -4.20 9.42 22.07
CA GLY A 158 -4.16 8.98 20.67
C GLY A 158 -5.30 9.61 19.84
N PRO A 159 -5.17 9.71 18.51
CA PRO A 159 -6.28 10.16 17.66
C PRO A 159 -7.48 9.21 17.80
N PRO A 160 -8.73 9.74 17.78
CA PRO A 160 -9.94 8.90 17.78
C PRO A 160 -9.89 7.85 16.67
N GLY A 161 -10.25 6.59 16.97
CA GLY A 161 -10.42 5.54 15.95
C GLY A 161 -9.15 4.79 15.49
N HIS A 162 -8.04 4.85 16.25
CA HIS A 162 -6.86 3.99 15.99
C HIS A 162 -6.71 2.86 17.03
N GLY A 163 -6.88 1.61 16.55
CA GLY A 163 -6.48 0.36 17.21
C GLY A 163 -7.44 -0.17 18.28
N THR A 164 -7.48 -1.49 18.50
CA THR A 164 -8.30 -2.09 19.57
C THR A 164 -7.77 -1.69 20.96
N HIS A 165 -8.67 -1.38 21.89
CA HIS A 165 -8.29 -1.05 23.27
C HIS A 165 -7.64 -2.27 23.95
N PRO A 166 -6.40 -2.19 24.47
CA PRO A 166 -5.66 -3.36 24.97
C PRO A 166 -6.39 -4.17 26.07
N PHE A 167 -7.05 -3.46 26.99
CA PHE A 167 -7.90 -4.11 28.01
C PHE A 167 -9.07 -4.88 27.40
N LEU A 168 -9.78 -4.30 26.42
CA LEU A 168 -10.90 -4.97 25.74
C LEU A 168 -10.42 -6.22 24.97
N SER A 169 -9.28 -6.15 24.29
CA SER A 169 -8.64 -7.32 23.69
C SER A 169 -8.36 -8.42 24.73
N SER A 170 -7.98 -8.04 25.94
CA SER A 170 -7.69 -8.99 27.03
C SER A 170 -8.95 -9.66 27.58
N LEU A 171 -10.12 -9.02 27.50
CA LEU A 171 -11.40 -9.67 27.83
C LEU A 171 -11.75 -10.76 26.80
N VAL A 172 -11.52 -10.50 25.51
CA VAL A 172 -11.69 -11.51 24.46
C VAL A 172 -10.74 -12.70 24.72
N ASP A 173 -9.47 -12.41 25.01
CA ASP A 173 -8.47 -13.42 25.31
C ASP A 173 -8.84 -14.25 26.54
N LYS A 174 -9.31 -13.60 27.62
CA LYS A 174 -9.72 -14.31 28.84
C LYS A 174 -10.94 -15.19 28.59
N ALA A 175 -11.92 -14.74 27.81
CA ALA A 175 -13.08 -15.56 27.44
C ALA A 175 -12.66 -16.79 26.61
N PHE A 176 -11.80 -16.58 25.60
CA PHE A 176 -11.23 -17.67 24.80
C PHE A 176 -10.43 -18.67 25.65
N LEU A 177 -9.54 -18.17 26.53
CA LEU A 177 -8.77 -19.01 27.44
C LEU A 177 -9.66 -19.79 28.41
N SER A 178 -10.75 -19.20 28.91
CA SER A 178 -11.70 -19.91 29.78
C SER A 178 -12.43 -21.06 29.07
N LEU A 179 -12.72 -20.94 27.77
CA LEU A 179 -13.23 -22.06 26.96
C LEU A 179 -12.18 -23.16 26.79
N LEU A 180 -10.94 -22.77 26.47
CA LEU A 180 -9.84 -23.72 26.28
C LEU A 180 -9.48 -24.47 27.56
N ASP A 181 -9.44 -23.76 28.70
CA ASP A 181 -9.04 -24.30 29.99
C ASP A 181 -10.20 -24.96 30.76
N GLU A 182 -11.43 -24.88 30.24
CA GLU A 182 -12.65 -25.30 30.95
C GLU A 182 -12.80 -24.58 32.31
N ASP A 183 -12.29 -23.34 32.40
CA ASP A 183 -12.31 -22.48 33.59
C ASP A 183 -13.67 -21.77 33.70
N VAL A 184 -14.66 -22.49 34.25
CA VAL A 184 -16.04 -22.00 34.42
C VAL A 184 -16.11 -20.75 35.29
N ASP A 185 -15.32 -20.68 36.36
CA ASP A 185 -15.37 -19.54 37.29
C ASP A 185 -14.75 -18.27 36.68
N GLY A 186 -13.61 -18.41 36.00
CA GLY A 186 -13.05 -17.32 35.23
C GLY A 186 -13.95 -16.92 34.06
N GLY A 187 -14.61 -17.88 33.42
CA GLY A 187 -15.59 -17.68 32.37
C GLY A 187 -16.78 -16.83 32.84
N ARG A 188 -17.33 -17.14 34.01
CA ARG A 188 -18.43 -16.36 34.62
C ARG A 188 -18.00 -14.93 34.97
N LYS A 189 -16.78 -14.74 35.46
CA LYS A 189 -16.24 -13.38 35.75
C LYS A 189 -16.12 -12.55 34.48
N VAL A 190 -15.52 -13.09 33.43
CA VAL A 190 -15.41 -12.36 32.16
C VAL A 190 -16.77 -12.14 31.50
N ALA A 191 -17.70 -13.09 31.58
CA ALA A 191 -19.08 -12.91 31.12
C ALA A 191 -19.80 -11.75 31.83
N ALA A 192 -19.66 -11.65 33.16
CA ALA A 192 -20.18 -10.51 33.91
C ALA A 192 -19.53 -9.19 33.48
N ALA A 193 -18.21 -9.17 33.32
CA ALA A 193 -17.50 -7.98 32.85
C ALA A 193 -17.95 -7.53 31.46
N VAL A 194 -18.13 -8.45 30.52
CA VAL A 194 -18.64 -8.18 29.17
C VAL A 194 -20.06 -7.62 29.22
N ALA A 195 -20.95 -8.16 30.06
CA ALA A 195 -22.31 -7.63 30.22
C ALA A 195 -22.31 -6.21 30.82
N THR A 196 -21.46 -5.94 31.81
CA THR A 196 -21.27 -4.59 32.37
C THR A 196 -20.76 -3.61 31.32
N PHE A 197 -19.79 -4.02 30.51
CA PHE A 197 -19.31 -3.22 29.38
C PHE A 197 -20.42 -2.93 28.38
N ALA A 198 -21.22 -3.93 28.05
CA ALA A 198 -22.30 -3.78 27.10
C ALA A 198 -23.36 -2.79 27.60
N ALA A 199 -23.74 -2.88 28.87
CA ALA A 199 -24.65 -1.93 29.51
C ALA A 199 -24.08 -0.49 29.53
N PHE A 200 -22.77 -0.35 29.75
CA PHE A 200 -22.09 0.95 29.69
C PHE A 200 -22.06 1.55 28.28
N LEU A 201 -21.87 0.73 27.25
CA LEU A 201 -21.85 1.19 25.85
C LEU A 201 -23.23 1.47 25.27
N GLN A 202 -24.28 0.76 25.71
CA GLN A 202 -25.64 0.88 25.19
C GLN A 202 -26.11 2.32 24.99
N PRO A 203 -26.12 3.22 26.01
CA PRO A 203 -26.58 4.59 25.82
C PRO A 203 -25.69 5.40 24.86
N ARG A 204 -24.41 5.07 24.75
CA ARG A 204 -23.46 5.75 23.85
C ARG A 204 -23.69 5.35 22.40
N VAL A 205 -23.97 4.08 22.16
CA VAL A 205 -24.37 3.59 20.83
C VAL A 205 -25.72 4.16 20.43
N GLU A 206 -26.68 4.22 21.35
CA GLU A 206 -27.98 4.86 21.11
C GLU A 206 -27.85 6.36 20.78
N GLU A 207 -26.83 7.05 21.30
CA GLU A 207 -26.56 8.44 20.94
C GLU A 207 -25.87 8.58 19.58
N ALA A 208 -24.79 7.82 19.33
CA ALA A 208 -24.12 7.78 18.03
C ALA A 208 -25.05 7.33 16.89
N ALA A 209 -26.07 6.55 17.23
CA ALA A 209 -27.14 6.10 16.36
C ALA A 209 -28.09 7.21 15.88
N LYS A 210 -28.07 8.39 16.51
CA LYS A 210 -28.91 9.54 16.14
C LYS A 210 -28.16 10.54 15.27
N GLU A 211 -26.84 10.40 15.14
CA GLU A 211 -26.01 11.27 14.32
C GLU A 211 -26.43 11.17 12.84
N THR A 212 -26.26 12.27 12.11
CA THR A 212 -26.47 12.26 10.66
C THR A 212 -25.42 11.35 10.01
N GLY A 213 -25.83 10.50 9.06
CA GLY A 213 -24.93 9.52 8.42
C GLY A 213 -24.74 8.22 9.20
N SER A 214 -25.39 8.09 10.36
CA SER A 214 -25.27 6.91 11.23
C SER A 214 -25.82 5.62 10.64
N GLU A 215 -26.51 5.68 9.50
CA GLU A 215 -26.83 4.52 8.66
C GLU A 215 -25.56 3.81 8.17
N ASN A 216 -24.45 4.53 8.01
CA ASN A 216 -23.13 3.95 7.77
C ASN A 216 -22.43 3.70 9.11
N TYR A 217 -22.37 2.43 9.52
CA TYR A 217 -21.75 2.03 10.78
C TYR A 217 -20.33 2.57 10.95
N PHE A 218 -19.57 2.68 9.86
CA PHE A 218 -18.16 3.07 9.88
C PHE A 218 -17.94 4.55 10.23
N LEU A 219 -18.94 5.41 9.98
CA LEU A 219 -18.82 6.87 10.15
C LEU A 219 -19.19 7.36 11.56
N SER A 220 -20.09 6.67 12.27
CA SER A 220 -20.48 7.06 13.63
C SER A 220 -20.28 5.93 14.66
N VAL A 221 -21.07 4.85 14.55
CA VAL A 221 -21.18 3.81 15.58
C VAL A 221 -19.85 3.09 15.84
N ARG A 222 -19.01 2.90 14.81
CA ARG A 222 -17.67 2.30 14.94
C ARG A 222 -16.81 3.00 15.99
N ASN A 223 -16.86 4.33 16.08
CA ASN A 223 -16.03 5.07 17.03
C ASN A 223 -16.37 4.77 18.49
N VAL A 224 -17.61 4.34 18.76
CA VAL A 224 -18.08 3.91 20.09
C VAL A 224 -17.83 2.42 20.32
N MET A 225 -18.12 1.59 19.31
CA MET A 225 -18.01 0.12 19.40
C MET A 225 -16.57 -0.40 19.29
N GLY A 226 -15.67 0.38 18.69
CA GLY A 226 -14.27 0.04 18.42
C GLY A 226 -13.98 -0.36 16.97
N ASP A 227 -12.69 -0.37 16.63
CA ASP A 227 -12.18 -0.57 15.26
C ASP A 227 -12.13 -2.03 14.78
N SER A 228 -12.77 -2.95 15.50
CA SER A 228 -12.81 -4.40 15.18
C SER A 228 -14.09 -5.03 15.71
N ALA A 229 -14.34 -6.30 15.37
CA ALA A 229 -15.46 -7.08 15.89
C ALA A 229 -15.29 -7.50 17.37
N THR A 230 -14.56 -6.70 18.17
CA THR A 230 -14.17 -7.01 19.56
C THR A 230 -15.37 -7.36 20.43
N VAL A 231 -16.44 -6.53 20.41
CA VAL A 231 -17.66 -6.78 21.19
C VAL A 231 -18.36 -8.08 20.72
N GLY A 232 -18.33 -8.35 19.42
CA GLY A 232 -18.86 -9.58 18.86
C GLY A 232 -18.11 -10.81 19.38
N PHE A 233 -16.77 -10.79 19.40
CA PHE A 233 -15.97 -11.88 19.95
C PHE A 233 -16.07 -12.00 21.48
N MET A 234 -16.19 -10.89 22.20
CA MET A 234 -16.47 -10.93 23.65
C MET A 234 -17.78 -11.67 23.92
N TYR A 235 -18.84 -11.35 23.18
CA TYR A 235 -20.11 -12.05 23.31
C TYR A 235 -19.96 -13.52 22.92
N ASP A 236 -19.43 -13.80 21.72
CA ASP A 236 -19.34 -15.16 21.19
C ASP A 236 -18.54 -16.11 22.10
N PHE A 237 -17.42 -15.65 22.67
CA PHE A 237 -16.60 -16.50 23.53
C PHE A 237 -17.09 -16.56 24.98
N ALA A 238 -17.74 -15.52 25.49
CA ALA A 238 -18.20 -15.49 26.88
C ALA A 238 -19.64 -15.99 27.07
N GLN A 239 -20.45 -16.04 26.00
CA GLN A 239 -21.86 -16.46 26.06
C GLN A 239 -22.08 -17.77 26.80
N PRO A 240 -21.25 -18.83 26.62
CA PRO A 240 -21.45 -20.10 27.34
C PRO A 240 -21.42 -19.99 28.87
N PHE A 241 -20.88 -18.89 29.40
CA PHE A 241 -20.79 -18.60 30.84
C PHE A 241 -21.77 -17.52 31.31
N MET A 242 -22.53 -16.91 30.40
CA MET A 242 -23.45 -15.82 30.72
C MET A 242 -24.76 -16.34 31.34
N THR A 243 -25.36 -15.52 32.20
CA THR A 243 -26.77 -15.67 32.60
C THR A 243 -27.70 -15.20 31.49
N PRO A 244 -29.00 -15.59 31.49
CA PRO A 244 -29.96 -15.08 30.51
C PRO A 244 -30.04 -13.55 30.44
N ASP A 245 -29.93 -12.85 31.57
CA ASP A 245 -29.93 -11.38 31.61
C ASP A 245 -28.67 -10.79 30.97
N GLN A 246 -27.51 -11.39 31.21
CA GLN A 246 -26.24 -10.98 30.60
C GLN A 246 -26.30 -11.18 29.07
N ILE A 247 -26.84 -12.32 28.61
CA ILE A 247 -27.08 -12.59 27.19
C ILE A 247 -27.97 -11.51 26.58
N ALA A 248 -29.10 -11.21 27.23
CA ALA A 248 -30.06 -10.23 26.73
C ALA A 248 -29.44 -8.82 26.62
N VAL A 249 -28.68 -8.39 27.63
CA VAL A 249 -28.01 -7.07 27.64
C VAL A 249 -26.97 -6.97 26.52
N THR A 250 -26.09 -7.96 26.39
CA THR A 250 -25.03 -7.91 25.37
C THR A 250 -25.58 -8.06 23.96
N ARG A 251 -26.56 -8.94 23.74
CA ARG A 251 -27.25 -9.07 22.45
C ARG A 251 -27.97 -7.79 22.06
N LYS A 252 -28.63 -7.12 23.01
CA LYS A 252 -29.30 -5.83 22.75
C LYS A 252 -28.32 -4.79 22.23
N LEU A 253 -27.12 -4.69 22.80
CA LEU A 253 -26.10 -3.76 22.30
C LEU A 253 -25.75 -4.03 20.85
N ILE A 254 -25.47 -5.29 20.50
CA ILE A 254 -25.10 -5.68 19.13
C ILE A 254 -26.25 -5.42 18.16
N ALA A 255 -27.48 -5.78 18.54
CA ALA A 255 -28.68 -5.50 17.76
C ALA A 255 -28.89 -3.98 17.56
N THR A 256 -28.73 -3.16 18.61
CA THR A 256 -28.83 -1.71 18.51
C THR A 256 -27.75 -1.12 17.60
N ALA A 257 -26.52 -1.62 17.68
CA ALA A 257 -25.40 -1.15 16.88
C ALA A 257 -25.51 -1.52 15.38
N THR A 258 -26.26 -2.58 15.06
CA THR A 258 -26.36 -3.12 13.69
C THR A 258 -27.68 -2.80 13.00
N LYS A 259 -28.76 -2.55 13.75
CA LYS A 259 -30.09 -2.26 13.23
C LYS A 259 -30.09 -1.09 12.22
N ASP A 260 -30.78 -1.29 11.10
CA ASP A 260 -31.00 -0.29 10.04
C ASP A 260 -29.70 0.38 9.53
N ARG A 261 -28.60 -0.38 9.47
CA ARG A 261 -27.26 0.10 9.08
C ARG A 261 -26.58 -0.78 8.05
N TYR A 262 -25.53 -0.23 7.43
CA TYR A 262 -24.63 -0.94 6.55
C TYR A 262 -23.16 -0.63 6.89
N GLY A 263 -22.25 -1.49 6.41
CA GLY A 263 -20.82 -1.35 6.60
C GLY A 263 -20.10 -0.73 5.40
N LEU A 264 -18.84 -0.33 5.60
CA LEU A 264 -17.97 0.21 4.55
C LEU A 264 -17.92 -0.73 3.33
N GLY A 265 -18.17 -0.17 2.14
CA GLY A 265 -18.14 -0.90 0.88
C GLY A 265 -19.47 -1.49 0.44
N MET A 266 -20.46 -1.65 1.34
CA MET A 266 -21.77 -2.21 0.97
C MET A 266 -22.56 -1.30 0.03
N ASP A 267 -22.32 0.00 0.07
CA ASP A 267 -22.95 1.02 -0.76
C ASP A 267 -22.22 1.28 -2.10
N LEU A 268 -21.04 0.68 -2.31
CA LEU A 268 -20.19 0.97 -3.45
C LEU A 268 -20.49 0.07 -4.66
N PRO A 269 -20.20 0.54 -5.89
CA PRO A 269 -20.07 -0.34 -7.04
C PRO A 269 -19.01 -1.42 -6.77
N PRO A 270 -19.27 -2.71 -7.10
CA PRO A 270 -18.30 -3.80 -6.87
C PRO A 270 -16.85 -3.52 -7.27
N HIS A 271 -16.60 -2.91 -8.44
CA HIS A 271 -15.25 -2.63 -8.93
C HIS A 271 -14.52 -1.51 -8.18
N TRP A 272 -15.20 -0.79 -7.28
CA TRP A 272 -14.59 0.22 -6.40
C TRP A 272 -14.13 -0.36 -5.07
N ILE A 273 -14.50 -1.60 -4.76
CA ILE A 273 -14.16 -2.28 -3.51
C ILE A 273 -12.73 -2.83 -3.65
N ASN A 274 -11.71 -1.96 -3.56
CA ASN A 274 -10.35 -2.32 -4.01
C ASN A 274 -9.17 -1.73 -3.21
N TRP A 275 -9.37 -1.22 -1.99
CA TRP A 275 -8.30 -0.68 -1.14
C TRP A 275 -8.30 -1.29 0.28
N ASN A 276 -7.21 -1.14 1.03
CA ASN A 276 -6.96 -1.82 2.29
C ASN A 276 -8.05 -1.68 3.37
N PHE A 277 -8.73 -0.53 3.50
CA PHE A 277 -9.73 -0.36 4.58
C PHE A 277 -10.99 -1.19 4.34
N ILE A 278 -11.22 -1.71 3.12
CA ILE A 278 -12.30 -2.66 2.89
C ILE A 278 -12.17 -3.87 3.81
N GLY A 279 -10.95 -4.37 4.03
CA GLY A 279 -10.70 -5.44 4.98
C GLY A 279 -11.15 -5.10 6.40
N MET A 280 -10.89 -3.87 6.85
CA MET A 280 -11.40 -3.38 8.15
C MET A 280 -12.93 -3.20 8.15
N GLY A 281 -13.53 -2.85 7.03
CA GLY A 281 -14.98 -2.76 6.87
C GLY A 281 -15.70 -4.08 7.16
N LEU A 282 -15.02 -5.22 6.95
CA LEU A 282 -15.56 -6.55 7.17
C LEU A 282 -15.65 -6.96 8.66
N TYR A 283 -15.23 -6.11 9.60
CA TYR A 283 -15.53 -6.30 11.01
C TYR A 283 -17.02 -6.11 11.33
N TYR A 284 -17.73 -5.28 10.56
CA TYR A 284 -19.16 -5.05 10.75
C TYR A 284 -20.01 -6.33 10.54
N PRO A 285 -19.87 -7.09 9.43
CA PRO A 285 -20.57 -8.36 9.30
C PRO A 285 -20.14 -9.41 10.32
N LEU A 286 -18.87 -9.43 10.77
CA LEU A 286 -18.43 -10.29 11.88
C LEU A 286 -19.13 -9.95 13.21
N LEU A 287 -19.33 -8.67 13.50
CA LEU A 287 -20.12 -8.22 14.66
C LEU A 287 -21.57 -8.70 14.57
N ALA A 288 -22.20 -8.62 13.39
CA ALA A 288 -23.56 -9.13 13.22
C ALA A 288 -23.64 -10.66 13.37
N LEU A 289 -22.64 -11.40 12.89
CA LEU A 289 -22.59 -12.86 13.02
C LEU A 289 -22.54 -13.36 14.46
N SER A 290 -22.07 -12.57 15.42
CA SER A 290 -22.05 -13.00 16.82
C SER A 290 -23.43 -13.20 17.41
N ILE A 291 -24.51 -12.72 16.76
CA ILE A 291 -25.90 -12.97 17.15
C ILE A 291 -26.69 -13.70 16.04
N GLU A 292 -26.00 -14.42 15.13
CA GLU A 292 -26.59 -15.05 13.94
C GLU A 292 -27.84 -15.90 14.24
N GLY A 293 -28.99 -15.52 13.70
CA GLY A 293 -30.26 -16.22 13.91
C GLY A 293 -30.92 -15.97 15.28
N GLU A 294 -30.33 -15.13 16.14
CA GLU A 294 -30.94 -14.68 17.37
C GLU A 294 -31.75 -13.38 17.18
N GLU A 295 -32.42 -12.96 18.25
CA GLU A 295 -33.18 -11.72 18.28
C GLU A 295 -32.31 -10.51 17.92
N GLY A 296 -32.76 -9.73 16.93
CA GLY A 296 -32.07 -8.53 16.45
C GLY A 296 -31.07 -8.78 15.32
N PHE A 297 -30.82 -10.03 14.92
CA PHE A 297 -29.97 -10.33 13.77
C PHE A 297 -30.65 -9.97 12.44
N ASP A 298 -29.94 -9.21 11.60
CA ASP A 298 -30.32 -8.97 10.21
C ASP A 298 -29.43 -9.82 9.27
N PRO A 299 -29.96 -10.88 8.65
CA PRO A 299 -29.18 -11.76 7.77
C PRO A 299 -28.64 -11.04 6.52
N ARG A 300 -29.23 -9.90 6.14
CA ARG A 300 -28.80 -9.11 4.98
C ARG A 300 -27.41 -8.51 5.20
N ILE A 301 -27.05 -8.19 6.44
CA ILE A 301 -25.72 -7.67 6.81
C ILE A 301 -24.64 -8.68 6.44
N TYR A 302 -24.81 -9.95 6.85
CA TYR A 302 -23.86 -11.00 6.52
C TYR A 302 -23.81 -11.26 5.01
N LYS A 303 -24.98 -11.37 4.36
CA LYS A 303 -25.06 -11.56 2.90
C LYS A 303 -24.30 -10.48 2.12
N ARG A 304 -24.56 -9.19 2.42
CA ARG A 304 -23.83 -8.07 1.80
C ARG A 304 -22.35 -8.08 2.19
N GLY A 305 -22.01 -8.50 3.41
CA GLY A 305 -20.63 -8.69 3.84
C GLY A 305 -19.86 -9.70 2.99
N CYS A 306 -20.47 -10.86 2.69
CA CYS A 306 -19.89 -11.86 1.78
C CYS A 306 -19.67 -11.28 0.38
N GLU A 307 -20.63 -10.51 -0.13
CA GLU A 307 -20.51 -9.85 -1.43
C GLU A 307 -19.36 -8.83 -1.44
N VAL A 308 -19.21 -8.01 -0.39
CA VAL A 308 -18.07 -7.08 -0.25
C VAL A 308 -16.74 -7.84 -0.17
N ALA A 309 -16.64 -8.89 0.63
CA ALA A 309 -15.42 -9.69 0.76
C ALA A 309 -15.01 -10.33 -0.56
N ARG A 310 -15.97 -10.94 -1.28
CA ARG A 310 -15.74 -11.53 -2.60
C ARG A 310 -15.30 -10.50 -3.62
N ASN A 311 -16.01 -9.37 -3.70
CA ASN A 311 -15.65 -8.27 -4.61
C ASN A 311 -14.27 -7.71 -4.27
N TYR A 312 -13.93 -7.60 -2.99
CA TYR A 312 -12.59 -7.17 -2.59
C TYR A 312 -11.52 -8.10 -3.17
N MET A 313 -11.67 -9.42 -3.04
CA MET A 313 -10.70 -10.36 -3.63
C MET A 313 -10.66 -10.28 -5.17
N LEU A 314 -11.80 -10.07 -5.84
CA LEU A 314 -11.89 -10.07 -7.30
C LEU A 314 -11.37 -8.78 -7.96
N TYR A 315 -11.69 -7.61 -7.39
CA TYR A 315 -11.37 -6.32 -8.01
C TYR A 315 -10.13 -5.64 -7.42
N SER A 316 -9.66 -6.07 -6.24
CA SER A 316 -8.43 -5.55 -5.66
C SER A 316 -7.16 -6.22 -6.21
N ASN A 317 -7.27 -7.41 -6.80
CA ASN A 317 -6.17 -8.18 -7.35
C ASN A 317 -6.32 -8.33 -8.87
N SER A 318 -5.23 -8.25 -9.63
CA SER A 318 -5.22 -8.65 -11.04
C SER A 318 -5.34 -10.17 -11.23
N ALA A 319 -5.46 -10.64 -12.46
CA ALA A 319 -5.37 -12.07 -12.78
C ALA A 319 -4.05 -12.69 -12.31
N ASN A 320 -2.93 -11.94 -12.36
CA ASN A 320 -1.64 -12.39 -11.82
C ASN A 320 -1.46 -12.08 -10.33
N GLY A 321 -2.53 -11.74 -9.61
CA GLY A 321 -2.50 -11.47 -8.17
C GLY A 321 -1.81 -10.16 -7.77
N VAL A 322 -1.52 -9.25 -8.70
CA VAL A 322 -0.90 -7.96 -8.35
C VAL A 322 -1.95 -7.03 -7.75
N GLY A 323 -1.73 -6.64 -6.50
CA GLY A 323 -2.67 -5.86 -5.71
C GLY A 323 -2.78 -4.38 -6.10
N LYS A 324 -3.96 -3.77 -5.89
CA LYS A 324 -4.26 -2.35 -6.14
C LYS A 324 -3.36 -1.37 -5.41
N GLU A 325 -2.89 -1.76 -4.23
CA GLU A 325 -1.88 -1.02 -3.47
C GLU A 325 -0.55 -1.78 -3.46
N ALA A 326 0.51 -1.20 -2.90
CA ALA A 326 1.77 -1.91 -2.77
C ALA A 326 1.63 -3.15 -1.89
N ILE A 327 2.51 -4.14 -2.08
CA ILE A 327 2.45 -5.44 -1.44
C ILE A 327 2.19 -5.38 0.07
N GLY A 328 2.87 -4.48 0.80
CA GLY A 328 2.67 -4.34 2.25
C GLY A 328 1.25 -3.90 2.63
N TYR A 329 0.75 -2.80 2.07
CA TYR A 329 -0.59 -2.30 2.40
C TYR A 329 -1.70 -3.21 1.89
N HIS A 330 -1.55 -3.70 0.67
CA HIS A 330 -2.54 -4.56 0.02
C HIS A 330 -2.77 -5.85 0.81
N THR A 331 -1.68 -6.56 1.12
CA THR A 331 -1.76 -7.80 1.90
C THR A 331 -2.17 -7.56 3.35
N SER A 332 -1.90 -6.38 3.93
CA SER A 332 -2.42 -5.99 5.24
C SER A 332 -3.94 -5.79 5.23
N GLY A 333 -4.51 -5.22 4.16
CA GLY A 333 -5.96 -5.12 4.00
C GLY A 333 -6.62 -6.49 3.94
N ILE A 334 -6.01 -7.43 3.22
CA ILE A 334 -6.48 -8.82 3.14
C ILE A 334 -6.32 -9.54 4.48
N ALA A 335 -5.26 -9.26 5.23
CA ALA A 335 -5.08 -9.80 6.58
C ALA A 335 -6.24 -9.41 7.52
N HIS A 336 -6.69 -8.16 7.46
CA HIS A 336 -7.88 -7.70 8.20
C HIS A 336 -9.18 -8.38 7.75
N ALA A 337 -9.28 -8.76 6.46
CA ALA A 337 -10.39 -9.54 5.95
C ALA A 337 -10.35 -11.03 6.37
N GLY A 338 -9.20 -11.52 6.87
CA GLY A 338 -8.93 -12.94 7.08
C GLY A 338 -9.94 -13.66 7.98
N LEU A 339 -10.35 -13.05 9.10
CA LEU A 339 -11.35 -13.64 9.99
C LEU A 339 -12.74 -13.73 9.35
N MET A 340 -13.12 -12.74 8.54
CA MET A 340 -14.37 -12.79 7.79
C MET A 340 -14.29 -13.91 6.74
N MET A 341 -13.18 -14.02 6.02
CA MET A 341 -12.96 -15.10 5.04
C MET A 341 -13.00 -16.49 5.70
N LEU A 342 -12.44 -16.66 6.91
CA LEU A 342 -12.54 -17.90 7.67
C LEU A 342 -13.98 -18.19 8.08
N ALA A 343 -14.70 -17.20 8.61
CA ALA A 343 -16.11 -17.34 8.98
C ALA A 343 -17.00 -17.70 7.77
N MET A 344 -16.68 -17.18 6.58
CA MET A 344 -17.32 -17.53 5.31
C MET A 344 -16.98 -18.96 4.87
N ALA A 345 -15.71 -19.36 4.93
CA ALA A 345 -15.28 -20.69 4.54
C ALA A 345 -15.96 -21.78 5.39
N ASN A 346 -16.07 -21.57 6.70
CA ASN A 346 -16.80 -22.46 7.61
C ASN A 346 -18.31 -22.56 7.28
N ARG A 347 -18.86 -21.55 6.59
CA ARG A 347 -20.26 -21.47 6.12
C ARG A 347 -20.41 -21.90 4.65
N GLY A 348 -19.37 -22.46 4.03
CA GLY A 348 -19.39 -22.99 2.67
C GLY A 348 -19.00 -22.02 1.56
N GLU A 349 -18.63 -20.77 1.89
CA GLU A 349 -18.12 -19.81 0.91
C GLU A 349 -16.62 -19.58 1.10
N ASN A 350 -15.79 -20.28 0.31
CA ASN A 350 -14.35 -20.30 0.53
C ASN A 350 -13.59 -19.35 -0.41
N LEU A 351 -13.27 -18.16 0.09
CA LEU A 351 -12.49 -17.16 -0.67
C LEU A 351 -10.98 -17.47 -0.75
N PHE A 352 -10.44 -18.33 0.12
CA PHE A 352 -9.02 -18.75 0.08
C PHE A 352 -8.69 -19.63 -1.12
N THR A 353 -9.71 -20.14 -1.81
CA THR A 353 -9.53 -20.93 -3.04
C THR A 353 -9.71 -20.08 -4.28
N LEU A 354 -10.03 -18.77 -4.18
CA LEU A 354 -10.14 -17.93 -5.37
C LEU A 354 -8.79 -17.84 -6.08
N GLU A 355 -8.79 -18.00 -7.41
CA GLU A 355 -7.58 -17.98 -8.23
C GLU A 355 -6.82 -16.64 -8.10
N ARG A 356 -7.53 -15.51 -8.02
CA ARG A 356 -6.92 -14.19 -7.80
C ARG A 356 -6.31 -14.04 -6.40
N TRP A 357 -6.88 -14.69 -5.39
CA TRP A 357 -6.26 -14.74 -4.05
C TRP A 357 -5.00 -15.61 -4.08
N ARG A 358 -5.10 -16.80 -4.67
CA ARG A 358 -3.97 -17.73 -4.84
C ARG A 358 -2.81 -17.12 -5.62
N SER A 359 -3.10 -16.38 -6.69
CA SER A 359 -2.10 -15.75 -7.54
C SER A 359 -1.21 -14.75 -6.79
N MET A 360 -1.69 -14.10 -5.72
CA MET A 360 -0.81 -13.25 -4.90
C MET A 360 0.40 -14.03 -4.36
N LEU A 361 0.20 -15.30 -4.02
CA LEU A 361 1.21 -16.19 -3.46
C LEU A 361 1.92 -17.01 -4.54
N ASP A 362 1.19 -17.43 -5.57
CA ASP A 362 1.74 -18.23 -6.67
C ASP A 362 2.64 -17.41 -7.62
N THR A 363 2.39 -16.10 -7.75
CA THR A 363 3.12 -15.22 -8.67
C THR A 363 3.63 -13.96 -7.96
N TRP A 364 2.77 -13.01 -7.61
CA TRP A 364 3.22 -11.64 -7.27
C TRP A 364 4.24 -11.60 -6.12
N ALA A 365 3.99 -12.31 -5.01
CA ALA A 365 4.91 -12.35 -3.87
C ALA A 365 6.30 -12.92 -4.24
N ILE A 366 6.37 -13.86 -5.18
CA ILE A 366 7.65 -14.45 -5.63
C ILE A 366 8.37 -13.49 -6.58
N TYR A 367 7.67 -12.86 -7.53
CA TYR A 367 8.28 -11.89 -8.46
C TYR A 367 8.71 -10.59 -7.77
N ALA A 368 7.96 -10.12 -6.78
CA ALA A 368 8.29 -8.93 -6.01
C ALA A 368 9.46 -9.18 -5.02
N MET A 369 9.73 -10.43 -4.66
CA MET A 369 10.87 -10.76 -3.82
C MET A 369 12.19 -10.54 -4.58
N GLN A 370 13.17 -9.97 -3.89
CA GLN A 370 14.50 -9.78 -4.44
C GLN A 370 15.19 -11.14 -4.65
N PRO A 371 16.03 -11.33 -5.70
CA PRO A 371 16.67 -12.61 -6.02
C PRO A 371 17.43 -13.27 -4.85
N TYR A 372 17.96 -12.48 -3.92
CA TYR A 372 18.67 -12.95 -2.73
C TYR A 372 17.78 -13.27 -1.53
N GLY A 373 16.45 -13.16 -1.67
CA GLY A 373 15.48 -13.44 -0.62
C GLY A 373 15.39 -12.38 0.49
N GLY A 374 14.41 -12.54 1.37
CA GLY A 374 14.24 -11.74 2.59
C GLY A 374 13.74 -10.30 2.41
N GLU A 375 13.68 -9.79 1.17
CA GLU A 375 13.30 -8.41 0.86
C GLU A 375 12.35 -8.39 -0.34
N TRP A 376 11.44 -7.43 -0.36
CA TRP A 376 10.43 -7.26 -1.41
C TRP A 376 10.47 -5.85 -1.97
N GLN A 377 10.10 -5.71 -3.24
CA GLN A 377 9.89 -4.42 -3.89
C GLN A 377 8.60 -4.39 -4.71
N SER A 378 7.83 -3.33 -4.48
CA SER A 378 6.60 -2.96 -5.15
C SER A 378 6.48 -1.43 -5.17
N SER A 379 5.76 -0.91 -6.15
CA SER A 379 5.37 0.51 -6.21
C SER A 379 4.25 0.80 -5.21
N GLY A 380 4.30 1.98 -4.55
CA GLY A 380 3.32 2.47 -3.58
C GLY A 380 3.76 2.39 -2.11
N ASP A 381 2.89 2.87 -1.21
CA ASP A 381 3.20 2.89 0.23
C ASP A 381 3.41 1.48 0.79
N LEU A 382 4.40 1.30 1.67
CA LEU A 382 4.88 0.02 2.19
C LEU A 382 5.35 -0.96 1.10
N GLY A 383 5.68 -0.49 -0.10
CA GLY A 383 6.11 -1.37 -1.20
C GLY A 383 7.45 -2.10 -0.98
N THR A 384 8.22 -1.69 0.03
CA THR A 384 9.46 -2.36 0.46
C THR A 384 9.27 -3.31 1.64
N PHE A 385 8.04 -3.44 2.14
CA PHE A 385 7.71 -4.36 3.22
C PHE A 385 7.45 -5.75 2.63
N PRO A 386 7.67 -6.82 3.42
CA PRO A 386 7.23 -8.15 3.03
C PRO A 386 5.71 -8.21 2.89
N PRO A 387 5.15 -9.22 2.20
CA PRO A 387 3.74 -9.53 2.32
C PRO A 387 3.37 -9.76 3.78
N ASN A 388 2.14 -9.43 4.16
CA ASN A 388 1.66 -9.57 5.52
C ASN A 388 1.83 -11.03 5.98
N PHE A 389 2.55 -11.23 7.09
CA PHE A 389 2.91 -12.57 7.54
C PHE A 389 1.69 -13.44 7.85
N GLN A 390 0.59 -12.86 8.37
CA GLN A 390 -0.60 -13.62 8.72
C GLN A 390 -1.31 -14.18 7.49
N LEU A 391 -1.29 -13.46 6.36
CA LEU A 391 -1.79 -13.97 5.08
C LEU A 391 -1.02 -15.23 4.69
N VAL A 392 0.31 -15.19 4.80
CA VAL A 392 1.20 -16.32 4.46
C VAL A 392 1.02 -17.48 5.43
N GLU A 393 0.95 -17.23 6.75
CA GLU A 393 0.72 -18.26 7.77
C GLU A 393 -0.63 -18.95 7.58
N THR A 394 -1.68 -18.18 7.29
CA THR A 394 -3.01 -18.71 6.99
C THR A 394 -2.99 -19.57 5.74
N ALA A 395 -2.30 -19.11 4.70
CA ALA A 395 -2.11 -19.90 3.49
C ALA A 395 -1.32 -21.18 3.78
N ARG A 396 -0.29 -21.13 4.62
CA ARG A 396 0.51 -22.29 5.02
C ARG A 396 -0.32 -23.31 5.80
N PHE A 397 -1.22 -22.84 6.67
CA PHE A 397 -2.17 -23.69 7.36
C PHE A 397 -3.17 -24.36 6.40
N LEU A 398 -3.73 -23.61 5.45
CA LEU A 398 -4.74 -24.12 4.52
C LEU A 398 -4.15 -24.93 3.35
N PHE A 399 -2.88 -24.74 3.02
CA PHE A 399 -2.14 -25.41 1.94
C PHE A 399 -0.81 -25.99 2.46
N PRO A 400 -0.84 -26.96 3.39
CA PRO A 400 0.34 -27.40 4.14
C PRO A 400 1.41 -28.12 3.31
N SER A 401 1.10 -28.58 2.10
CA SER A 401 2.06 -29.20 1.18
C SER A 401 2.61 -28.25 0.11
N ASP A 402 2.15 -27.00 0.10
CA ASP A 402 2.51 -26.05 -0.93
C ASP A 402 3.90 -25.44 -0.69
N GLN A 403 4.80 -25.74 -1.62
CA GLN A 403 6.19 -25.35 -1.54
C GLN A 403 6.42 -23.86 -1.85
N ARG A 404 5.57 -23.24 -2.68
CA ARG A 404 5.69 -21.80 -2.99
C ARG A 404 5.37 -20.96 -1.76
N ILE A 405 4.31 -21.33 -1.04
CA ILE A 405 3.99 -20.69 0.24
C ILE A 405 5.10 -20.92 1.25
N GLY A 406 5.61 -22.15 1.35
CA GLY A 406 6.74 -22.48 2.21
C GLY A 406 7.98 -21.64 1.92
N PHE A 407 8.30 -21.42 0.64
CA PHE A 407 9.40 -20.56 0.22
C PHE A 407 9.20 -19.08 0.58
N ILE A 408 7.99 -18.54 0.42
CA ILE A 408 7.67 -17.17 0.86
C ILE A 408 7.83 -17.06 2.38
N GLU A 409 7.24 -17.99 3.13
CA GLU A 409 7.36 -18.06 4.59
C GLU A 409 8.82 -18.16 5.04
N GLN A 410 9.65 -18.95 4.34
CA GLN A 410 11.10 -19.07 4.58
C GLN A 410 11.81 -17.72 4.52
N ASN A 411 11.34 -16.81 3.67
CA ASN A 411 11.92 -15.49 3.46
C ASN A 411 11.29 -14.38 4.32
N LEU A 412 10.21 -14.61 5.07
CA LEU A 412 9.62 -13.58 5.91
C LEU A 412 10.52 -13.19 7.10
N PRO A 413 10.61 -11.89 7.45
CA PRO A 413 11.28 -11.45 8.67
C PRO A 413 10.42 -11.76 9.91
N ASP A 414 11.07 -12.24 10.99
CA ASP A 414 10.49 -12.45 12.34
C ASP A 414 9.18 -13.27 12.42
N LYS A 415 9.30 -14.59 12.31
CA LYS A 415 8.17 -15.55 12.16
C LYS A 415 7.52 -16.01 13.47
N ARG A 416 7.75 -15.34 14.61
CA ARG A 416 7.37 -15.87 15.94
C ARG A 416 6.87 -14.81 16.92
N ARG A 417 6.29 -13.72 16.39
CA ARG A 417 5.71 -12.66 17.21
C ARG A 417 4.18 -12.80 17.24
N LEU A 418 3.62 -12.78 18.45
CA LEU A 418 2.18 -12.61 18.63
C LEU A 418 1.80 -11.18 18.24
N ASP A 419 0.87 -11.04 17.29
CA ASP A 419 0.41 -9.72 16.85
C ASP A 419 -0.38 -9.01 17.96
N LYS A 420 -0.36 -7.68 17.93
CA LYS A 420 -1.12 -6.85 18.88
C LYS A 420 -2.55 -6.58 18.39
N THR A 421 -2.78 -6.73 17.09
CA THR A 421 -4.06 -6.54 16.42
C THR A 421 -4.90 -7.80 16.63
N LEU A 422 -6.12 -7.63 17.15
CA LEU A 422 -6.96 -8.73 17.63
C LEU A 422 -7.23 -9.77 16.53
N ASP A 423 -7.62 -9.30 15.35
CA ASP A 423 -7.98 -10.11 14.19
C ASP A 423 -6.81 -10.94 13.67
N ILE A 424 -5.67 -10.29 13.44
CA ILE A 424 -4.42 -10.93 13.01
C ILE A 424 -4.02 -12.00 14.03
N ARG A 425 -4.03 -11.66 15.32
CA ARG A 425 -3.67 -12.57 16.40
C ARG A 425 -4.57 -13.82 16.46
N PHE A 426 -5.88 -13.66 16.30
CA PHE A 426 -6.79 -14.82 16.30
C PHE A 426 -6.60 -15.68 15.05
N MET A 427 -6.27 -15.09 13.89
CA MET A 427 -5.86 -15.87 12.73
C MET A 427 -4.59 -16.70 13.02
N GLN A 428 -3.57 -16.15 13.70
CA GLN A 428 -2.37 -16.92 14.09
C GLN A 428 -2.69 -18.13 14.97
N LEU A 429 -3.65 -17.99 15.89
CA LEU A 429 -4.04 -19.05 16.82
C LEU A 429 -4.92 -20.12 16.18
N LEU A 430 -5.82 -19.72 15.27
CA LEU A 430 -6.77 -20.61 14.62
C LEU A 430 -6.19 -21.25 13.35
N CYS A 431 -5.23 -20.59 12.70
CA CYS A 431 -4.56 -21.09 11.50
C CYS A 431 -3.04 -21.15 11.69
N PRO A 432 -2.52 -21.81 12.73
CA PRO A 432 -1.07 -21.86 12.95
C PRO A 432 -0.42 -22.73 11.87
N PRO A 433 0.67 -22.27 11.23
CA PRO A 433 1.38 -23.08 10.25
C PRO A 433 1.99 -24.33 10.91
N ASP A 434 2.08 -25.42 10.14
CA ASP A 434 2.85 -26.60 10.55
C ASP A 434 4.35 -26.30 10.42
N LEU A 435 4.92 -25.59 11.39
CA LEU A 435 6.34 -25.24 11.37
C LEU A 435 7.27 -26.45 11.58
N ASP A 436 6.72 -27.56 12.06
CA ASP A 436 7.46 -28.77 12.41
C ASP A 436 7.48 -29.81 11.24
N GLY A 437 6.94 -29.45 10.07
CA GLY A 437 6.98 -30.28 8.87
C GLY A 437 8.24 -30.06 8.04
N ASP A 438 8.90 -31.14 7.63
CA ASP A 438 10.03 -31.14 6.67
C ASP A 438 9.54 -30.68 5.28
N LEU A 439 9.39 -29.37 5.06
CA LEU A 439 9.44 -28.85 3.70
C LEU A 439 10.89 -28.91 3.21
N GLN A 440 11.04 -29.29 1.95
CA GLN A 440 12.34 -29.21 1.30
C GLN A 440 12.77 -27.74 1.26
N GLU A 441 14.04 -27.47 1.53
CA GLU A 441 14.63 -26.18 1.17
C GLU A 441 14.51 -26.07 -0.36
N MET A 442 13.73 -25.08 -0.82
CA MET A 442 13.52 -24.82 -2.24
C MET A 442 14.04 -23.44 -2.59
N ALA A 443 14.61 -23.33 -3.78
CA ALA A 443 14.94 -22.06 -4.40
C ALA A 443 13.80 -21.65 -5.34
N ALA A 444 13.70 -20.35 -5.65
CA ALA A 444 12.71 -19.87 -6.61
C ALA A 444 12.83 -20.55 -7.99
N ALA A 445 14.04 -20.97 -8.37
CA ALA A 445 14.32 -21.68 -9.61
C ALA A 445 13.56 -23.02 -9.73
N ASP A 446 13.25 -23.66 -8.59
CA ASP A 446 12.59 -24.97 -8.56
C ASP A 446 11.10 -24.89 -8.95
N PHE A 447 10.52 -23.68 -9.01
CA PHE A 447 9.12 -23.48 -9.37
C PHE A 447 8.87 -23.38 -10.88
N ASN A 448 9.94 -23.35 -11.69
CA ASN A 448 9.87 -23.23 -13.16
C ASN A 448 8.96 -22.06 -13.62
N LEU A 449 9.07 -20.92 -12.94
CA LEU A 449 8.34 -19.70 -13.29
C LEU A 449 9.03 -18.97 -14.45
N PRO A 450 8.27 -18.34 -15.37
CA PRO A 450 8.84 -17.52 -16.43
C PRO A 450 9.76 -16.42 -15.91
N GLU A 451 10.79 -16.05 -16.64
CA GLU A 451 11.68 -14.96 -16.25
C GLU A 451 11.01 -13.58 -16.31
N THR A 452 9.88 -13.46 -17.03
CA THR A 452 9.17 -12.20 -17.19
C THR A 452 7.70 -12.36 -16.83
N LEU A 453 7.21 -11.45 -15.99
CA LEU A 453 5.80 -11.26 -15.67
C LEU A 453 5.43 -9.81 -16.00
N PHE A 454 4.57 -9.63 -17.00
CA PHE A 454 3.91 -8.36 -17.25
C PHE A 454 2.46 -8.45 -16.83
N ASP A 455 2.08 -7.61 -15.86
CA ASP A 455 0.69 -7.47 -15.47
C ASP A 455 0.07 -6.27 -16.20
N GLU A 456 -0.66 -6.58 -17.28
CA GLU A 456 -1.35 -5.57 -18.11
C GLU A 456 -2.47 -4.85 -17.36
N GLU A 457 -3.21 -5.55 -16.49
CA GLU A 457 -4.30 -4.97 -15.69
C GLU A 457 -3.79 -3.86 -14.77
N ARG A 458 -2.57 -3.99 -14.24
CA ARG A 458 -1.96 -2.99 -13.36
C ARG A 458 -0.99 -2.07 -14.08
N GLY A 459 -0.30 -2.53 -15.12
CA GLY A 459 0.84 -1.83 -15.71
C GLY A 459 2.14 -2.01 -14.92
N MET A 460 2.42 -3.24 -14.48
CA MET A 460 3.62 -3.61 -13.71
C MET A 460 4.43 -4.68 -14.44
N LEU A 461 5.73 -4.46 -14.60
CA LEU A 461 6.65 -5.42 -15.22
C LEU A 461 7.67 -5.92 -14.20
N PHE A 462 7.91 -7.22 -14.20
CA PHE A 462 9.02 -7.89 -13.54
C PHE A 462 9.75 -8.70 -14.60
N SER A 463 11.05 -8.47 -14.80
CA SER A 463 11.86 -9.25 -15.73
C SER A 463 13.21 -9.56 -15.10
N ARG A 464 13.75 -10.77 -15.35
CA ARG A 464 15.03 -11.21 -14.81
C ARG A 464 15.80 -12.08 -15.79
N THR A 465 17.07 -12.34 -15.50
CA THR A 465 17.92 -13.28 -16.27
C THR A 465 17.89 -14.71 -15.73
N GLY A 466 17.30 -14.88 -14.55
CA GLY A 466 17.22 -16.14 -13.84
C GLY A 466 16.71 -15.93 -12.41
N TRP A 467 16.74 -16.99 -11.61
CA TRP A 467 16.17 -17.03 -10.26
C TRP A 467 17.21 -17.17 -9.14
N GLY A 468 18.50 -17.17 -9.48
CA GLY A 468 19.60 -17.22 -8.53
C GLY A 468 19.93 -15.87 -7.92
N THR A 469 20.64 -15.90 -6.79
CA THR A 469 21.09 -14.71 -6.03
C THR A 469 21.85 -13.68 -6.90
N ASP A 470 22.58 -14.15 -7.90
CA ASP A 470 23.42 -13.31 -8.74
C ASP A 470 22.71 -12.78 -9.99
N ASP A 471 21.54 -13.31 -10.32
CA ASP A 471 20.78 -12.93 -11.51
C ASP A 471 20.32 -11.47 -11.44
N LEU A 472 20.26 -10.84 -12.62
CA LEU A 472 19.76 -9.49 -12.77
C LEU A 472 18.24 -9.52 -12.76
N SER A 473 17.63 -8.73 -11.88
CA SER A 473 16.18 -8.52 -11.79
C SER A 473 15.87 -7.04 -11.95
N LEU A 474 14.94 -6.75 -12.86
CA LEU A 474 14.40 -5.44 -13.18
C LEU A 474 12.90 -5.43 -12.92
N GLN A 475 12.43 -4.44 -12.16
CA GLN A 475 11.01 -4.15 -11.99
C GLN A 475 10.71 -2.76 -12.55
N ILE A 476 9.59 -2.60 -13.26
CA ILE A 476 9.13 -1.30 -13.77
C ILE A 476 7.68 -1.08 -13.36
N ALA A 477 7.39 0.10 -12.84
CA ALA A 477 6.05 0.52 -12.47
C ALA A 477 5.56 1.63 -13.39
N CYS A 478 4.52 1.38 -14.18
CA CYS A 478 3.80 2.42 -14.92
C CYS A 478 2.32 2.09 -14.83
N ARG A 479 1.75 2.36 -13.65
CA ARG A 479 0.37 1.99 -13.35
C ARG A 479 -0.59 2.66 -14.32
N SER A 480 -1.23 1.86 -15.16
CA SER A 480 -2.20 2.30 -16.18
C SER A 480 -3.62 2.41 -15.61
N ASP A 481 -3.82 1.89 -14.41
CA ASP A 481 -5.13 1.58 -13.86
C ASP A 481 -5.47 2.36 -12.59
N THR A 482 -4.66 3.39 -12.30
CA THR A 482 -4.94 4.36 -11.24
C THR A 482 -6.20 5.13 -11.63
N THR A 483 -7.27 4.97 -10.86
CA THR A 483 -8.58 5.60 -11.13
C THR A 483 -9.06 6.51 -10.00
N PHE A 484 -8.39 6.49 -8.85
CA PHE A 484 -8.70 7.34 -7.70
C PHE A 484 -7.42 7.68 -6.93
N HIS A 485 -7.49 8.64 -6.01
CA HIS A 485 -6.36 8.92 -5.12
C HIS A 485 -6.23 7.77 -4.10
N SER A 486 -5.02 7.22 -3.97
CA SER A 486 -4.76 6.02 -3.19
C SER A 486 -3.33 6.06 -2.65
N HIS A 487 -2.85 4.96 -2.06
CA HIS A 487 -1.48 4.77 -1.57
C HIS A 487 -0.41 4.62 -2.69
N ASP A 488 -0.69 5.11 -3.90
CA ASP A 488 0.23 5.11 -5.04
C ASP A 488 1.24 6.28 -4.96
N HIS A 489 2.42 6.11 -5.56
CA HIS A 489 3.46 7.14 -5.66
C HIS A 489 3.47 7.82 -7.05
N PRO A 490 4.06 9.03 -7.20
CA PRO A 490 4.25 9.69 -8.49
C PRO A 490 5.47 9.11 -9.24
N ASP A 491 5.36 7.82 -9.57
CA ASP A 491 6.46 6.93 -9.98
C ASP A 491 6.24 6.25 -11.34
N ARG A 492 5.38 6.79 -12.21
CA ARG A 492 5.08 6.16 -13.52
C ARG A 492 6.33 6.13 -14.40
N GLY A 493 6.79 4.95 -14.78
CA GLY A 493 8.05 4.67 -15.45
C GLY A 493 9.26 4.46 -14.51
N ALA A 494 9.05 4.35 -13.20
CA ALA A 494 10.14 4.12 -12.26
C ALA A 494 10.63 2.69 -12.40
N PHE A 495 11.94 2.49 -12.26
CA PHE A 495 12.57 1.19 -12.33
C PHE A 495 13.21 0.81 -11.00
N TYR A 496 13.36 -0.48 -10.73
CA TYR A 496 14.06 -1.04 -9.58
C TYR A 496 14.96 -2.16 -10.06
N LEU A 497 16.18 -2.22 -9.53
CA LEU A 497 17.26 -3.02 -10.09
C LEU A 497 18.01 -3.75 -8.99
N THR A 498 18.19 -5.06 -9.17
CA THR A 498 18.92 -5.92 -8.23
C THR A 498 19.75 -6.95 -8.99
N SER A 499 20.97 -7.22 -8.52
CA SER A 499 21.84 -8.28 -9.06
C SER A 499 22.99 -8.57 -8.08
N HIS A 500 23.65 -9.72 -8.21
CA HIS A 500 24.82 -10.09 -7.41
C HIS A 500 24.58 -10.01 -5.90
N GLY A 501 23.38 -10.39 -5.46
CA GLY A 501 22.98 -10.31 -4.05
C GLY A 501 22.77 -8.89 -3.52
N GLN A 502 22.62 -7.89 -4.38
CA GLN A 502 22.55 -6.48 -4.01
C GLN A 502 21.47 -5.71 -4.78
N ALA A 503 20.59 -5.02 -4.05
CA ALA A 503 19.71 -4.01 -4.64
C ALA A 503 20.50 -2.73 -4.98
N TRP A 504 20.35 -2.25 -6.20
CA TRP A 504 21.03 -1.08 -6.75
C TRP A 504 20.10 0.13 -6.87
N ALA A 505 18.89 -0.10 -7.41
CA ALA A 505 17.84 0.92 -7.50
C ALA A 505 16.62 0.48 -6.71
N VAL A 506 16.15 1.31 -5.77
CA VAL A 506 15.13 0.89 -4.76
C VAL A 506 13.97 1.86 -4.57
N SER A 507 12.79 1.31 -4.28
CA SER A 507 11.63 2.04 -3.75
C SER A 507 11.73 2.30 -2.25
N SER A 508 10.80 3.07 -1.67
CA SER A 508 10.73 3.35 -0.24
C SER A 508 9.32 3.18 0.32
N MET A 509 9.19 3.36 1.64
CA MET A 509 7.95 3.17 2.38
C MET A 509 6.83 4.14 1.98
N ARG A 510 7.10 5.41 1.69
CA ARG A 510 6.05 6.40 1.38
C ARG A 510 6.65 7.57 0.64
N MET A 511 6.43 7.72 -0.66
CA MET A 511 7.08 8.73 -1.51
C MET A 511 6.04 9.57 -2.23
N THR A 512 5.85 10.80 -1.78
CA THR A 512 4.87 11.73 -2.37
C THR A 512 5.47 12.64 -3.44
N GLU A 513 6.77 12.51 -3.72
CA GLU A 513 7.50 13.38 -4.66
C GLU A 513 8.47 12.56 -5.51
N THR A 514 8.48 12.85 -6.82
CA THR A 514 9.31 12.17 -7.82
C THR A 514 10.82 12.27 -7.57
N GLN A 515 11.27 13.31 -6.86
CA GLN A 515 12.69 13.48 -6.54
C GLN A 515 13.26 12.37 -5.65
N TYR A 516 12.41 11.59 -5.00
CA TYR A 516 12.78 10.44 -4.18
C TYR A 516 12.59 9.10 -4.90
N LEU A 517 12.37 9.12 -6.22
CA LEU A 517 12.06 7.95 -7.04
C LEU A 517 13.07 7.84 -8.20
N ASN A 518 13.10 6.68 -8.86
CA ASN A 518 13.98 6.40 -10.00
C ASN A 518 13.44 7.05 -11.29
N GLN A 519 13.44 8.38 -11.32
CA GLN A 519 12.64 9.22 -12.24
C GLN A 519 13.35 10.52 -12.63
N ILE A 520 12.73 11.31 -13.52
CA ILE A 520 13.23 12.64 -13.92
C ILE A 520 12.45 13.76 -13.23
N THR A 521 13.19 14.77 -12.75
CA THR A 521 12.61 16.07 -12.38
C THR A 521 13.08 17.17 -13.32
N ILE A 522 12.24 18.18 -13.53
CA ILE A 522 12.49 19.36 -14.35
C ILE A 522 12.37 20.59 -13.46
N ASP A 523 13.43 21.40 -13.35
CA ASP A 523 13.53 22.53 -12.42
C ASP A 523 13.15 22.15 -10.97
N GLY A 524 13.50 20.93 -10.57
CA GLY A 524 13.17 20.35 -9.26
C GLY A 524 11.74 19.83 -9.10
N ARG A 525 10.91 19.87 -10.15
CA ARG A 525 9.52 19.37 -10.12
C ARG A 525 9.37 18.07 -10.89
N GLY A 526 8.51 17.19 -10.39
CA GLY A 526 8.28 15.86 -10.97
C GLY A 526 6.88 15.67 -11.53
N GLN A 527 6.44 14.42 -11.50
CA GLN A 527 5.06 14.04 -11.77
C GLN A 527 4.14 14.57 -10.65
N GLY A 528 2.86 14.79 -10.98
CA GLY A 528 1.87 15.26 -10.03
C GLY A 528 1.55 14.24 -8.93
N TYR A 529 1.27 14.73 -7.72
CA TYR A 529 0.74 13.94 -6.60
C TYR A 529 -0.60 14.52 -6.12
N PHE A 530 -1.65 13.72 -5.92
CA PHE A 530 -1.72 12.27 -6.16
C PHE A 530 -1.47 11.89 -7.63
N PRO A 531 -0.94 10.68 -7.90
CA PRO A 531 -0.48 10.32 -9.22
C PRO A 531 -1.63 10.02 -10.18
N THR A 532 -1.40 10.32 -11.45
CA THR A 532 -2.30 9.97 -12.56
C THR A 532 -1.89 8.62 -13.19
N PRO A 533 -2.75 7.98 -14.00
CA PRO A 533 -2.36 6.79 -14.76
C PRO A 533 -1.28 7.13 -15.79
N GLY A 534 -0.36 6.20 -16.01
CA GLY A 534 0.61 6.23 -17.11
C GLY A 534 0.13 5.41 -18.32
N GLU A 535 0.80 5.55 -19.45
CA GLU A 535 0.47 4.81 -20.68
C GLU A 535 1.62 3.90 -21.10
N TRP A 536 1.33 2.62 -21.31
CA TRP A 536 2.25 1.68 -21.96
C TRP A 536 2.07 1.76 -23.46
N ILE A 537 3.17 2.01 -24.18
CA ILE A 537 3.18 2.01 -25.65
C ILE A 537 3.59 0.63 -26.17
N GLU A 538 4.56 0.00 -25.52
CA GLU A 538 5.12 -1.29 -25.94
C GLU A 538 5.65 -2.06 -24.73
N MET A 539 5.38 -3.36 -24.72
CA MET A 539 6.09 -4.34 -23.92
C MET A 539 6.42 -5.50 -24.86
N SER A 540 7.70 -5.82 -25.01
CA SER A 540 8.15 -7.00 -25.76
C SER A 540 9.15 -7.80 -24.94
N ASP A 541 9.03 -9.12 -25.00
CA ASP A 541 9.90 -10.05 -24.29
C ASP A 541 10.35 -11.18 -25.21
N THR A 542 11.65 -11.47 -25.15
CA THR A 542 12.31 -12.55 -25.88
C THR A 542 13.30 -13.23 -24.93
N SER A 543 13.90 -14.33 -25.36
CA SER A 543 14.99 -14.97 -24.61
C SER A 543 16.24 -14.11 -24.50
N GLU A 544 16.42 -13.11 -25.37
CA GLU A 544 17.59 -12.23 -25.37
C GLU A 544 17.35 -10.89 -24.68
N ALA A 545 16.12 -10.40 -24.65
CA ALA A 545 15.84 -9.08 -24.09
C ALA A 545 14.37 -8.88 -23.74
N THR A 546 14.13 -7.96 -22.79
CA THR A 546 12.82 -7.38 -22.49
C THR A 546 12.86 -5.87 -22.73
N LEU A 547 11.93 -5.34 -23.52
CA LEU A 547 11.77 -3.91 -23.77
C LEU A 547 10.44 -3.40 -23.19
N ALA A 548 10.50 -2.28 -22.49
CA ALA A 548 9.37 -1.55 -21.94
C ALA A 548 9.38 -0.11 -22.44
N VAL A 549 8.27 0.36 -23.02
CA VAL A 549 8.15 1.73 -23.55
C VAL A 549 6.88 2.39 -23.04
N MET A 550 7.00 3.58 -22.47
CA MET A 550 5.91 4.29 -21.80
C MET A 550 5.81 5.76 -22.26
N ASP A 551 4.59 6.29 -22.32
CA ASP A 551 4.29 7.73 -22.39
C ASP A 551 3.90 8.22 -20.99
N LEU A 552 4.68 9.16 -20.47
CA LEU A 552 4.57 9.70 -19.12
C LEU A 552 4.08 11.16 -19.15
N LYS A 553 3.77 11.72 -20.33
CA LYS A 553 3.39 13.14 -20.47
C LYS A 553 2.23 13.50 -19.55
N TYR A 554 1.21 12.66 -19.49
CA TYR A 554 0.02 12.86 -18.65
C TYR A 554 0.36 12.99 -17.16
N CYS A 555 1.39 12.28 -16.70
CA CYS A 555 1.84 12.26 -15.30
C CYS A 555 2.56 13.55 -14.89
N TYR A 556 3.17 14.26 -15.83
CA TYR A 556 3.75 15.59 -15.60
C TYR A 556 2.73 16.71 -15.79
N ASP A 557 1.81 16.55 -16.74
CA ASP A 557 0.78 17.54 -17.05
C ASP A 557 -0.19 17.76 -15.88
N TRP A 558 -0.53 16.71 -15.14
CA TRP A 558 -1.64 16.73 -14.18
C TRP A 558 -1.23 16.25 -12.79
N LYS A 559 -1.89 16.80 -11.77
CA LYS A 559 -1.93 16.24 -10.41
C LYS A 559 -3.37 15.93 -10.02
N TRP A 560 -3.57 14.88 -9.24
CA TRP A 560 -4.88 14.51 -8.72
C TRP A 560 -5.12 14.97 -7.29
N GLN A 561 -6.41 15.00 -6.93
CA GLN A 561 -6.84 15.24 -5.56
C GLN A 561 -8.18 14.55 -5.23
N ALA A 562 -8.37 14.23 -3.95
CA ALA A 562 -9.66 13.85 -3.40
C ALA A 562 -10.69 14.95 -3.61
N THR A 563 -11.90 14.59 -4.05
CA THR A 563 -12.98 15.56 -4.30
C THR A 563 -13.31 16.38 -3.05
N VAL A 564 -13.22 15.78 -1.85
CA VAL A 564 -13.46 16.49 -0.58
C VAL A 564 -12.59 17.75 -0.42
N ASN A 565 -11.32 17.70 -0.84
CA ASN A 565 -10.37 18.80 -0.67
C ASN A 565 -10.61 19.99 -1.62
N VAL A 566 -11.51 19.84 -2.60
CA VAL A 566 -11.93 20.93 -3.52
C VAL A 566 -13.41 21.28 -3.38
N SER A 567 -14.08 20.74 -2.36
CA SER A 567 -15.49 20.99 -2.08
C SER A 567 -15.74 22.43 -1.65
N THR A 568 -16.97 22.91 -1.84
CA THR A 568 -17.42 24.14 -1.20
C THR A 568 -17.65 23.92 0.30
N GLU A 569 -17.71 25.01 1.07
CA GLU A 569 -18.06 24.95 2.50
C GLU A 569 -19.46 24.36 2.71
N GLU A 570 -20.43 24.74 1.87
CA GLU A 570 -21.77 24.17 1.90
C GLU A 570 -21.76 22.65 1.69
N GLN A 571 -20.91 22.14 0.80
CA GLN A 571 -20.78 20.70 0.54
C GLN A 571 -20.20 19.94 1.73
N LEU A 572 -19.18 20.51 2.40
CA LEU A 572 -18.63 19.90 3.63
C LEU A 572 -19.64 19.93 4.78
N ASN A 573 -20.35 21.04 4.96
CA ASN A 573 -21.31 21.22 6.06
C ASN A 573 -22.53 20.31 5.96
N ARG A 574 -22.82 19.73 4.79
CA ARG A 574 -23.89 18.74 4.60
C ARG A 574 -23.52 17.36 5.16
N GLU A 575 -22.25 17.09 5.39
CA GLU A 575 -21.72 15.76 5.73
C GLU A 575 -20.87 15.89 7.02
N PRO A 576 -21.49 15.86 8.22
CA PRO A 576 -20.82 16.23 9.49
C PRO A 576 -19.55 15.45 9.82
N TRP A 577 -19.41 14.20 9.36
CA TRP A 577 -18.20 13.39 9.56
C TRP A 577 -17.00 13.84 8.71
N LEU A 578 -17.16 14.85 7.85
CA LEU A 578 -16.06 15.52 7.13
C LEU A 578 -15.49 16.72 7.92
N GLU A 579 -15.88 16.89 9.18
CA GLU A 579 -15.29 17.91 10.06
C GLU A 579 -13.75 17.80 10.09
N GLY A 580 -13.05 18.94 9.95
CA GLY A 580 -11.59 19.02 9.86
C GLY A 580 -11.01 18.97 8.44
N TYR A 581 -11.80 18.59 7.43
CA TYR A 581 -11.38 18.68 6.02
C TYR A 581 -11.39 20.11 5.47
N ASP A 582 -12.06 21.05 6.14
CA ASP A 582 -12.01 22.48 5.86
C ASP A 582 -10.58 23.02 5.90
N VAL A 583 -9.77 22.59 6.88
CA VAL A 583 -8.36 22.99 6.98
C VAL A 583 -7.54 22.48 5.79
N ASN A 584 -7.75 21.23 5.37
CA ASN A 584 -7.07 20.64 4.22
C ASN A 584 -7.49 21.32 2.91
N ARG A 585 -8.80 21.57 2.74
CA ARG A 585 -9.36 22.34 1.63
C ARG A 585 -8.75 23.72 1.56
N ASP A 586 -8.78 24.49 2.65
CA ASP A 586 -8.31 25.88 2.65
C ASP A 586 -6.81 25.96 2.38
N ARG A 587 -6.02 25.03 2.94
CA ARG A 587 -4.59 24.90 2.63
C ARG A 587 -4.36 24.66 1.15
N LEU A 588 -5.10 23.72 0.55
CA LEU A 588 -4.99 23.42 -0.87
C LEU A 588 -5.40 24.62 -1.74
N LEU A 589 -6.59 25.19 -1.49
CA LEU A 589 -7.16 26.27 -2.30
C LEU A 589 -6.38 27.58 -2.20
N SER A 590 -5.64 27.80 -1.10
CA SER A 590 -4.71 28.94 -0.99
C SER A 590 -3.55 28.90 -1.99
N ARG A 591 -3.22 27.70 -2.52
CA ARG A 591 -2.12 27.47 -3.48
C ARG A 591 -2.64 27.12 -4.88
N PHE A 592 -3.76 26.41 -4.95
CA PHE A 592 -4.40 25.94 -6.16
C PHE A 592 -5.87 26.36 -6.16
N PRO A 593 -6.19 27.54 -6.73
CA PRO A 593 -7.54 28.05 -6.78
C PRO A 593 -8.55 27.04 -7.34
N ARG A 594 -9.78 27.08 -6.83
CA ARG A 594 -10.81 26.05 -7.10
C ARG A 594 -11.13 25.93 -8.59
N GLU A 595 -11.04 27.03 -9.34
CA GLU A 595 -11.29 27.11 -10.78
C GLU A 595 -10.31 26.33 -11.65
N LEU A 596 -9.17 25.90 -11.10
CA LEU A 596 -8.20 25.07 -11.81
C LEU A 596 -8.56 23.57 -11.79
N TRP A 597 -9.53 23.19 -10.97
CA TRP A 597 -9.88 21.79 -10.75
C TRP A 597 -11.07 21.38 -11.61
N GLU A 598 -10.93 20.23 -12.28
CA GLU A 598 -11.98 19.59 -13.06
C GLU A 598 -12.01 18.09 -12.79
N ARG A 599 -13.13 17.42 -13.11
CA ARG A 599 -13.16 15.96 -13.12
C ARG A 599 -12.18 15.44 -14.16
N ASP A 600 -11.38 14.44 -13.80
CA ASP A 600 -10.45 13.86 -14.77
C ASP A 600 -11.25 13.15 -15.89
N PRO A 601 -11.07 13.55 -17.16
CA PRO A 601 -11.81 13.03 -18.30
C PRO A 601 -11.06 11.91 -19.04
N SER A 602 -9.90 11.44 -18.53
CA SER A 602 -9.16 10.36 -19.16
C SER A 602 -10.06 9.13 -19.34
N PRO A 603 -9.92 8.36 -20.43
CA PRO A 603 -10.79 7.22 -20.71
C PRO A 603 -10.87 6.23 -19.54
N VAL A 604 -9.73 5.90 -18.92
CA VAL A 604 -9.66 4.97 -17.79
C VAL A 604 -10.44 5.46 -16.56
N VAL A 605 -10.40 6.77 -16.26
CA VAL A 605 -11.19 7.35 -15.16
C VAL A 605 -12.66 7.41 -15.54
N ARG A 606 -12.98 7.90 -16.74
CA ARG A 606 -14.36 8.01 -17.19
C ARG A 606 -15.07 6.65 -17.17
N ASP A 607 -14.41 5.61 -17.69
CA ASP A 607 -14.98 4.26 -17.74
C ASP A 607 -15.19 3.65 -16.33
N TYR A 608 -14.41 4.11 -15.34
CA TYR A 608 -14.52 3.71 -13.93
C TYR A 608 -15.69 4.40 -13.19
N TYR A 609 -16.03 5.64 -13.54
CA TYR A 609 -17.05 6.41 -12.81
C TYR A 609 -18.38 6.59 -13.56
N GLU A 610 -18.37 6.67 -14.88
CA GLU A 610 -19.54 7.02 -15.68
C GLU A 610 -20.65 5.96 -15.56
N GLY A 611 -21.83 6.40 -15.12
CA GLY A 611 -22.99 5.54 -14.87
C GLY A 611 -23.02 4.85 -13.50
N TYR A 612 -21.99 5.02 -12.65
CA TYR A 612 -21.90 4.36 -11.34
C TYR A 612 -22.19 5.29 -10.16
N MET A 613 -22.36 6.59 -10.41
CA MET A 613 -22.44 7.64 -9.38
C MET A 613 -23.80 7.74 -8.66
N ALA A 614 -24.84 7.04 -9.15
CA ALA A 614 -26.13 6.99 -8.48
C ALA A 614 -25.99 6.49 -7.03
N GLY A 615 -26.63 7.17 -6.10
CA GLY A 615 -26.47 6.96 -4.65
C GLY A 615 -25.29 7.70 -4.04
N ASN A 616 -24.58 8.55 -4.79
CA ASN A 616 -23.40 9.30 -4.35
C ASN A 616 -22.38 8.42 -3.61
N PRO A 617 -21.89 7.30 -4.21
CA PRO A 617 -20.92 6.42 -3.57
C PRO A 617 -19.60 7.16 -3.35
N ARG A 618 -18.95 6.88 -2.21
CA ARG A 618 -17.71 7.54 -1.82
C ARG A 618 -16.67 6.57 -1.25
N MET A 619 -15.46 6.57 -1.81
CA MET A 619 -14.32 5.80 -1.30
C MET A 619 -13.61 6.56 -0.16
N TRP A 620 -12.76 5.85 0.60
CA TRP A 620 -12.02 6.39 1.76
C TRP A 620 -12.92 7.14 2.73
N THR A 621 -13.76 6.45 3.51
CA THR A 621 -14.53 7.09 4.58
C THR A 621 -15.35 8.32 4.17
N ALA A 622 -15.95 8.25 2.98
CA ALA A 622 -16.73 9.31 2.36
C ALA A 622 -15.96 10.49 1.72
N GLU A 623 -14.63 10.42 1.62
CA GLU A 623 -13.78 11.51 1.10
C GLU A 623 -13.81 11.64 -0.42
N SER A 624 -14.01 10.53 -1.12
CA SER A 624 -13.52 10.40 -2.50
C SER A 624 -14.65 10.03 -3.44
N SER A 625 -14.88 10.87 -4.43
CA SER A 625 -15.79 10.57 -5.52
C SER A 625 -15.00 10.51 -6.82
N TRP A 626 -15.59 10.96 -7.93
CA TRP A 626 -14.86 11.19 -9.18
C TRP A 626 -13.61 12.02 -8.90
N VAL A 627 -12.44 11.47 -9.23
CA VAL A 627 -11.15 12.13 -8.98
C VAL A 627 -11.03 13.42 -9.76
N VAL A 628 -10.54 14.47 -9.11
CA VAL A 628 -10.33 15.76 -9.76
C VAL A 628 -8.86 15.94 -10.11
N ARG A 629 -8.61 16.66 -11.20
CA ARG A 629 -7.26 17.02 -11.65
C ARG A 629 -7.10 18.53 -11.77
N ALA A 630 -5.87 19.00 -11.64
CA ALA A 630 -5.46 20.35 -11.98
C ALA A 630 -4.12 20.32 -12.72
N PRO A 631 -3.82 21.33 -13.58
CA PRO A 631 -2.52 21.42 -14.23
C PRO A 631 -1.39 21.44 -13.19
N HIS A 632 -0.34 20.64 -13.41
CA HIS A 632 0.79 20.53 -12.49
C HIS A 632 2.07 21.14 -13.06
N TYR A 633 2.76 20.41 -13.94
CA TYR A 633 3.98 20.88 -14.57
C TYR A 633 4.09 20.42 -16.03
N PRO A 634 3.19 20.91 -16.92
CA PRO A 634 3.05 20.35 -18.26
C PRO A 634 4.33 20.35 -19.10
N VAL A 635 4.44 19.31 -19.93
CA VAL A 635 5.59 19.04 -20.82
C VAL A 635 5.11 18.82 -22.25
N GLU A 636 5.94 19.12 -23.25
CA GLU A 636 5.66 18.83 -24.66
C GLU A 636 5.67 17.31 -24.93
N LYS A 637 6.63 16.58 -24.35
CA LYS A 637 6.73 15.11 -24.41
C LYS A 637 7.45 14.54 -23.19
N ALA A 638 7.17 13.29 -22.84
CA ALA A 638 7.92 12.53 -21.84
C ALA A 638 7.81 11.03 -22.15
N PHE A 639 8.75 10.49 -22.92
CA PHE A 639 8.83 9.06 -23.18
C PHE A 639 9.97 8.44 -22.39
N ARG A 640 9.77 7.20 -21.94
CA ARG A 640 10.80 6.37 -21.33
C ARG A 640 10.79 4.99 -21.97
N SER A 641 11.96 4.57 -22.45
CA SER A 641 12.23 3.22 -22.94
C SER A 641 13.26 2.56 -22.02
N ILE A 642 12.97 1.36 -21.54
CA ILE A 642 13.89 0.56 -20.71
C ILE A 642 14.06 -0.80 -21.36
N LEU A 643 15.29 -1.18 -21.67
CA LEU A 643 15.67 -2.47 -22.20
C LEU A 643 16.49 -3.22 -21.15
N LEU A 644 16.09 -4.46 -20.82
CA LEU A 644 16.93 -5.44 -20.15
C LEU A 644 17.50 -6.38 -21.22
N GLU A 645 18.83 -6.40 -21.39
CA GLU A 645 19.53 -7.40 -22.19
C GLU A 645 19.85 -8.61 -21.29
N LYS A 646 19.49 -9.81 -21.75
CA LYS A 646 19.51 -11.08 -21.00
C LYS A 646 20.63 -12.04 -21.46
N GLY A 647 21.57 -11.56 -22.26
CA GLY A 647 22.72 -12.31 -22.75
C GLY A 647 23.68 -12.71 -21.63
N LYS A 648 24.87 -13.16 -22.03
CA LYS A 648 25.91 -13.63 -21.08
C LYS A 648 26.39 -12.55 -20.11
N ARG A 649 26.27 -11.29 -20.53
CA ARG A 649 26.67 -10.08 -19.81
C ARG A 649 25.44 -9.18 -19.72
N PRO A 650 24.49 -9.48 -18.83
CA PRO A 650 23.22 -8.75 -18.82
C PRO A 650 23.40 -7.31 -18.31
N TYR A 651 22.65 -6.38 -18.90
CA TYR A 651 22.65 -4.96 -18.53
C TYR A 651 21.30 -4.33 -18.80
N VAL A 652 21.11 -3.10 -18.29
CA VAL A 652 19.91 -2.29 -18.55
C VAL A 652 20.28 -1.02 -19.31
N LEU A 653 19.58 -0.75 -20.40
CA LEU A 653 19.64 0.52 -21.14
C LEU A 653 18.35 1.31 -20.89
N ILE A 654 18.49 2.56 -20.44
CA ILE A 654 17.40 3.49 -20.18
C ILE A 654 17.54 4.68 -21.11
N VAL A 655 16.48 4.97 -21.87
CA VAL A 655 16.41 6.11 -22.79
C VAL A 655 15.22 6.98 -22.42
N ASP A 656 15.48 8.25 -22.15
CA ASP A 656 14.46 9.23 -21.77
C ASP A 656 14.40 10.40 -22.77
N ASP A 657 13.27 10.49 -23.48
CA ASP A 657 12.95 11.59 -24.39
C ASP A 657 11.91 12.50 -23.74
N ILE A 658 12.39 13.46 -22.95
CA ILE A 658 11.55 14.41 -22.22
C ILE A 658 11.84 15.85 -22.66
N LYS A 659 10.79 16.65 -22.81
CA LYS A 659 10.91 18.06 -23.16
C LYS A 659 9.79 18.84 -22.51
N LYS A 660 10.14 19.83 -21.70
CA LYS A 660 9.16 20.74 -21.13
C LYS A 660 8.59 21.70 -22.16
N ASP A 661 9.47 22.46 -22.79
CA ASP A 661 9.18 23.51 -23.75
C ASP A 661 10.45 23.81 -24.58
N ASN A 662 10.44 24.88 -25.38
CA ASN A 662 11.59 25.29 -26.21
C ASN A 662 12.63 26.12 -25.45
N THR A 663 12.63 26.12 -24.12
CA THR A 663 13.61 26.85 -23.29
C THR A 663 14.53 25.89 -22.56
N GLU A 664 15.77 26.32 -22.29
CA GLU A 664 16.69 25.52 -21.48
C GLU A 664 16.14 25.36 -20.05
N ARG A 665 16.03 24.12 -19.59
CA ARG A 665 15.59 23.72 -18.24
C ARG A 665 16.67 22.89 -17.56
N LEU A 666 16.60 22.78 -16.24
CA LEU A 666 17.40 21.81 -15.50
C LEU A 666 16.63 20.49 -15.39
N TYR A 667 17.03 19.50 -16.16
CA TYR A 667 16.61 18.11 -15.99
C TYR A 667 17.56 17.42 -15.02
N ASN A 668 17.01 16.62 -14.12
CA ASN A 668 17.78 15.73 -13.26
C ASN A 668 17.22 14.34 -13.39
N TRP A 669 18.04 13.40 -13.86
CA TRP A 669 17.73 11.97 -13.82
C TRP A 669 18.18 11.41 -12.48
N HIS A 670 17.28 10.74 -11.77
CA HIS A 670 17.50 10.20 -10.43
C HIS A 670 17.52 8.68 -10.44
N MET A 671 18.48 8.10 -9.74
CA MET A 671 18.46 6.70 -9.31
C MET A 671 18.65 6.63 -7.80
N ARG A 672 17.57 6.37 -7.08
CA ARG A 672 17.56 6.14 -5.64
C ARG A 672 18.15 4.78 -5.31
N MET A 673 19.00 4.76 -4.28
CA MET A 673 19.77 3.59 -3.90
C MET A 673 19.67 3.34 -2.40
N PRO A 674 20.02 2.13 -1.92
CA PRO A 674 20.18 1.89 -0.50
C PRO A 674 21.26 2.79 0.13
N ASN A 675 21.09 3.13 1.41
CA ASN A 675 22.01 4.02 2.11
C ASN A 675 23.43 3.46 2.27
N TRP A 676 23.63 2.15 2.09
CA TRP A 676 24.94 1.47 2.17
C TRP A 676 25.67 1.33 0.83
N ILE A 677 25.18 1.96 -0.24
CA ILE A 677 25.91 2.07 -1.52
C ILE A 677 26.70 3.39 -1.52
N GLU A 678 27.94 3.38 -2.00
CA GLU A 678 28.75 4.58 -2.25
C GLU A 678 29.37 4.57 -3.65
N ALA A 679 29.83 5.75 -4.08
CA ALA A 679 30.67 5.90 -5.24
C ALA A 679 32.13 5.57 -4.91
N TYR A 680 32.67 4.58 -5.61
CA TYR A 680 34.11 4.27 -5.62
C TYR A 680 34.84 5.18 -6.62
N ASP A 681 34.18 5.46 -7.74
CA ASP A 681 34.59 6.50 -8.68
C ASP A 681 33.37 7.20 -9.28
N ILE A 682 33.54 8.47 -9.59
CA ILE A 682 32.53 9.28 -10.26
C ILE A 682 33.23 10.31 -11.14
N SER A 683 32.81 10.33 -12.41
CA SER A 683 33.27 11.24 -13.44
C SER A 683 32.05 11.87 -14.12
N ALA A 684 32.29 12.67 -15.17
CA ALA A 684 31.20 13.31 -15.91
C ALA A 684 30.24 12.29 -16.55
N ASN A 685 30.79 11.21 -17.13
CA ASN A 685 30.02 10.25 -17.93
C ASN A 685 29.95 8.86 -17.32
N GLU A 686 30.66 8.60 -16.21
CA GLU A 686 30.71 7.27 -15.60
C GLU A 686 30.67 7.37 -14.08
N ALA A 687 29.99 6.41 -13.46
CA ALA A 687 30.09 6.17 -12.02
C ALA A 687 30.28 4.68 -11.73
N LEU A 688 31.20 4.37 -10.83
CA LEU A 688 31.40 3.05 -10.27
C LEU A 688 30.85 3.04 -8.85
N LEU A 689 29.76 2.30 -8.67
CA LEU A 689 29.04 2.22 -7.40
C LEU A 689 29.27 0.86 -6.76
N GLY A 690 29.35 0.83 -5.43
CA GLY A 690 29.54 -0.42 -4.71
C GLY A 690 29.06 -0.32 -3.28
N ARG A 691 28.88 -1.49 -2.67
CA ARG A 691 28.53 -1.61 -1.25
C ARG A 691 29.68 -1.12 -0.36
N ILE A 692 29.37 -0.46 0.74
CA ILE A 692 30.38 -0.08 1.75
C ILE A 692 30.24 -0.85 3.07
N SER A 693 29.16 -1.59 3.28
CA SER A 693 28.92 -2.38 4.51
C SER A 693 28.52 -3.80 4.19
N ASP A 694 29.14 -4.82 4.80
CA ASP A 694 28.61 -6.20 4.71
C ASP A 694 27.37 -6.43 5.58
N LYS A 695 27.11 -5.54 6.55
CA LYS A 695 25.86 -5.56 7.30
C LYS A 695 24.81 -4.75 6.55
N ARG A 696 23.61 -5.29 6.35
CA ARG A 696 22.41 -4.53 5.91
C ARG A 696 21.90 -3.59 7.02
N ASP A 697 22.79 -3.20 7.93
CA ASP A 697 22.50 -2.40 9.10
C ASP A 697 22.68 -0.92 8.76
N THR A 698 21.76 -0.10 9.25
CA THR A 698 21.69 1.35 9.04
C THR A 698 22.79 2.12 9.78
N SER A 699 23.65 1.43 10.52
CA SER A 699 24.79 2.03 11.19
C SER A 699 25.89 2.39 10.16
N TYR A 700 26.12 3.69 9.98
CA TYR A 700 27.13 4.30 9.10
C TYR A 700 28.60 3.91 9.39
N SER A 701 28.85 2.96 10.29
CA SER A 701 30.19 2.54 10.68
C SER A 701 30.61 1.28 9.95
N VAL A 702 31.35 1.44 8.85
CA VAL A 702 32.04 0.32 8.21
C VAL A 702 33.50 0.66 7.98
N ASN A 703 34.34 -0.32 8.29
CA ASN A 703 35.75 -0.36 7.93
C ASN A 703 35.93 -0.65 6.42
N VAL A 704 35.59 0.30 5.54
CA VAL A 704 36.05 0.23 4.14
C VAL A 704 37.50 0.69 4.09
N SER A 705 38.35 -0.05 3.37
CA SER A 705 39.71 0.41 3.09
C SER A 705 39.63 1.61 2.15
N HIS A 706 40.26 2.71 2.53
CA HIS A 706 40.31 3.91 1.70
C HIS A 706 41.68 4.05 1.03
N ASN A 707 41.72 4.58 -0.18
CA ASN A 707 42.96 5.00 -0.80
C ASN A 707 43.50 6.28 -0.14
N LYS A 708 44.68 6.74 -0.55
CA LYS A 708 45.32 7.95 0.01
C LYS A 708 44.49 9.23 -0.16
N SER A 709 43.53 9.25 -1.09
CA SER A 709 42.59 10.35 -1.30
C SER A 709 41.28 10.21 -0.51
N GLY A 710 41.17 9.21 0.36
CA GLY A 710 39.97 8.98 1.17
C GLY A 710 38.79 8.39 0.38
N ARG A 711 39.03 7.80 -0.80
CA ARG A 711 37.99 7.08 -1.55
C ARG A 711 37.99 5.60 -1.20
N PRO A 712 36.82 4.94 -1.11
CA PRO A 712 36.71 3.49 -0.98
C PRO A 712 37.55 2.73 -2.01
N LEU A 713 38.16 1.61 -1.61
CA LEU A 713 38.84 0.67 -2.50
C LEU A 713 38.03 -0.62 -2.60
N PRO A 714 37.59 -1.02 -3.82
CA PRO A 714 36.75 -2.20 -3.95
C PRO A 714 37.61 -3.46 -3.83
N GLN A 715 37.04 -4.52 -3.28
CA GLN A 715 37.70 -5.82 -3.19
C GLN A 715 37.41 -6.66 -4.44
N LYS A 716 38.37 -7.49 -4.87
CA LYS A 716 38.15 -8.42 -5.98
C LYS A 716 36.92 -9.30 -5.71
N GLY A 717 36.01 -9.38 -6.69
CA GLY A 717 34.78 -10.17 -6.58
C GLY A 717 33.60 -9.46 -5.91
N GLN A 718 33.82 -8.27 -5.35
CA GLN A 718 32.76 -7.46 -4.74
C GLN A 718 31.71 -7.05 -5.78
N PRO A 719 30.40 -7.13 -5.47
CA PRO A 719 29.36 -6.60 -6.33
C PRO A 719 29.53 -5.10 -6.57
N MET A 720 29.49 -4.71 -7.85
CA MET A 720 29.60 -3.35 -8.33
C MET A 720 28.49 -3.05 -9.33
N LEU A 721 28.15 -1.76 -9.47
CA LEU A 721 27.33 -1.26 -10.58
C LEU A 721 28.12 -0.21 -11.33
N GLN A 722 28.40 -0.48 -12.60
CA GLN A 722 28.93 0.50 -13.52
C GLN A 722 27.77 1.25 -14.17
N VAL A 723 27.78 2.58 -14.08
CA VAL A 723 26.81 3.46 -14.71
C VAL A 723 27.51 4.23 -15.81
N TYR A 724 27.03 4.11 -17.04
CA TYR A 724 27.49 4.90 -18.18
C TYR A 724 26.40 5.90 -18.58
N VAL A 725 26.73 7.18 -18.60
CA VAL A 725 25.93 8.25 -19.21
C VAL A 725 26.43 8.44 -20.62
N LEU A 726 25.78 7.74 -21.55
CA LEU A 726 26.12 7.71 -22.97
C LEU A 726 25.73 9.02 -23.66
N GLN A 727 24.61 9.60 -23.22
CA GLN A 727 24.17 10.92 -23.65
C GLN A 727 23.47 11.64 -22.49
N ALA A 728 23.85 12.90 -22.29
CA ALA A 728 23.11 13.89 -21.52
C ALA A 728 23.47 15.26 -22.11
N ASN A 729 22.52 15.89 -22.81
CA ASN A 729 22.79 17.13 -23.52
C ASN A 729 23.27 18.22 -22.55
N GLN A 730 24.23 19.01 -23.00
CA GLN A 730 24.89 20.05 -22.22
C GLN A 730 24.29 21.42 -22.56
N PRO A 731 24.43 22.42 -21.67
CA PRO A 731 23.99 23.77 -21.97
C PRO A 731 24.83 24.38 -23.10
N SER A 732 24.27 25.38 -23.76
CA SER A 732 24.99 26.16 -24.77
C SER A 732 26.22 26.90 -24.22
N ILE A 733 26.35 27.01 -22.89
CA ILE A 733 27.43 27.69 -22.19
C ILE A 733 28.53 26.67 -21.78
N PRO A 734 29.73 26.68 -22.39
CA PRO A 734 30.77 25.66 -22.16
C PRO A 734 31.30 25.57 -20.72
N ALA A 735 31.11 26.61 -19.91
CA ALA A 735 31.57 26.64 -18.52
C ALA A 735 30.71 25.80 -17.57
N PHE A 736 29.52 25.36 -17.99
CA PHE A 736 28.67 24.46 -17.23
C PHE A 736 28.87 23.04 -17.76
N GLN A 737 29.55 22.21 -16.98
CA GLN A 737 29.62 20.77 -17.21
C GLN A 737 28.59 20.07 -16.32
N ASN A 738 27.80 19.17 -16.90
CA ASN A 738 26.99 18.25 -16.10
C ASN A 738 27.94 17.40 -15.27
N SER A 739 27.92 17.61 -13.94
CA SER A 739 28.66 16.76 -13.02
C SER A 739 27.66 15.85 -12.33
N MET A 740 27.80 14.56 -12.59
CA MET A 740 27.06 13.55 -11.84
C MET A 740 27.41 13.66 -10.35
N ALA A 741 26.43 13.46 -9.49
CA ALA A 741 26.61 13.53 -8.05
C ALA A 741 25.89 12.39 -7.33
N LEU A 742 26.51 11.90 -6.26
CA LEU A 742 25.87 11.06 -5.28
C LEU A 742 25.38 11.96 -4.13
N GLU A 743 24.07 12.07 -3.98
CA GLU A 743 23.44 12.95 -3.00
C GLU A 743 22.85 12.14 -1.85
N THR A 744 22.99 12.69 -0.63
CA THR A 744 22.23 12.24 0.54
C THR A 744 21.32 13.39 0.95
N LEU A 745 20.02 13.14 1.03
CA LEU A 745 19.02 14.16 1.33
C LEU A 745 18.04 13.69 2.40
N GLY A 746 17.57 14.64 3.20
CA GLY A 746 16.45 14.41 4.11
C GLY A 746 15.20 14.12 3.28
N PHE A 747 14.57 12.99 3.58
CA PHE A 747 13.27 12.67 3.04
C PHE A 747 12.21 13.41 3.88
N VAL A 748 11.72 14.52 3.34
CA VAL A 748 10.71 15.37 4.00
C VAL A 748 9.43 15.31 3.19
N LYS A 749 8.32 15.08 3.87
CA LYS A 749 7.02 15.01 3.23
C LYS A 749 6.48 16.43 3.00
N HIS A 750 6.39 16.89 1.76
CA HIS A 750 5.85 18.23 1.45
C HIS A 750 4.39 18.25 0.94
N ASP A 751 3.64 17.13 1.03
CA ASP A 751 2.29 17.08 0.46
C ASP A 751 1.31 18.14 1.02
N ASP A 752 0.43 18.63 0.16
CA ASP A 752 -0.45 19.77 0.46
C ASP A 752 -1.73 19.39 1.22
N THR A 753 -1.98 18.11 1.49
CA THR A 753 -3.30 17.66 1.99
C THR A 753 -3.28 16.68 3.15
N HIS A 754 -2.11 16.36 3.71
CA HIS A 754 -2.05 15.43 4.84
C HIS A 754 -1.65 16.13 6.14
N GLN A 755 -2.17 15.60 7.26
CA GLN A 755 -1.76 15.89 8.63
C GLN A 755 -0.26 15.62 8.94
N PHE A 756 0.52 15.16 7.97
CA PHE A 756 1.93 14.82 8.12
C PHE A 756 2.88 15.68 7.24
N ALA A 757 2.39 16.79 6.68
CA ALA A 757 3.23 17.71 5.95
C ALA A 757 4.35 18.29 6.84
N GLY A 758 5.56 18.38 6.29
CA GLY A 758 6.77 18.81 6.98
C GLY A 758 7.48 17.72 7.80
N ARG A 759 6.97 16.48 7.84
CA ARG A 759 7.61 15.38 8.59
C ARG A 759 8.82 14.82 7.85
N GLU A 760 9.96 14.76 8.52
CA GLU A 760 11.13 13.99 8.08
C GLU A 760 10.88 12.50 8.33
N MET A 761 11.14 11.65 7.32
CA MET A 761 11.02 10.19 7.45
C MET A 761 12.33 9.47 7.13
N GLY A 762 13.45 10.13 7.43
CA GLY A 762 14.80 9.60 7.36
C GLY A 762 15.62 10.17 6.21
N MET A 763 16.75 9.54 5.94
CA MET A 763 17.65 9.94 4.86
C MET A 763 17.44 9.04 3.63
N ALA A 764 17.48 9.65 2.46
CA ALA A 764 17.56 8.97 1.18
C ALA A 764 18.92 9.23 0.53
N LYS A 765 19.39 8.26 -0.25
CA LYS A 765 20.58 8.38 -1.10
C LYS A 765 20.19 8.19 -2.56
N ARG A 766 20.73 9.02 -3.46
CA ARG A 766 20.44 8.95 -4.90
C ARG A 766 21.65 9.36 -5.74
N LEU A 767 21.79 8.72 -6.89
CA LEU A 767 22.62 9.23 -7.99
C LEU A 767 21.80 10.24 -8.79
N VAL A 768 22.40 11.38 -9.09
CA VAL A 768 21.80 12.45 -9.90
C VAL A 768 22.66 12.70 -11.13
N VAL A 769 22.06 12.60 -12.32
CA VAL A 769 22.67 13.00 -13.59
C VAL A 769 21.97 14.27 -14.08
N PRO A 770 22.57 15.46 -13.88
CA PRO A 770 21.96 16.71 -14.33
C PRO A 770 22.12 16.90 -15.84
N SER A 771 21.19 17.63 -16.45
CA SER A 771 21.31 18.17 -17.81
C SER A 771 20.62 19.53 -17.86
N ARG A 772 21.37 20.57 -18.19
CA ARG A 772 20.78 21.88 -18.52
C ARG A 772 20.66 21.99 -20.04
N SER A 773 19.46 21.87 -20.57
CA SER A 773 19.22 21.77 -22.01
C SER A 773 17.76 22.05 -22.36
N VAL A 774 17.42 22.14 -23.64
CA VAL A 774 16.01 22.13 -24.06
C VAL A 774 15.43 20.71 -23.92
N GLU A 775 16.20 19.72 -24.36
CA GLU A 775 15.94 18.29 -24.20
C GLU A 775 17.20 17.61 -23.70
N PRO A 776 17.15 16.79 -22.63
CA PRO A 776 18.33 16.14 -22.09
C PRO A 776 18.77 14.94 -22.92
N ALA A 777 17.83 14.29 -23.63
CA ALA A 777 18.03 13.11 -24.46
C ALA A 777 18.86 12.02 -23.76
N TYR A 778 18.50 11.69 -22.51
CA TYR A 778 19.30 10.78 -21.69
C TYR A 778 19.39 9.40 -22.33
N LYS A 779 20.60 8.85 -22.38
CA LYS A 779 20.89 7.44 -22.68
C LYS A 779 21.81 6.93 -21.59
N ILE A 780 21.32 6.05 -20.73
CA ILE A 780 22.03 5.57 -19.55
C ILE A 780 22.09 4.05 -19.57
N LEU A 781 23.29 3.49 -19.44
CA LEU A 781 23.53 2.05 -19.35
C LEU A 781 23.95 1.68 -17.93
N LEU A 782 23.29 0.68 -17.36
CA LEU A 782 23.53 0.14 -16.02
C LEU A 782 24.06 -1.28 -16.16
N PHE A 783 25.31 -1.51 -15.77
CA PHE A 783 25.98 -2.80 -15.86
C PHE A 783 26.41 -3.31 -14.47
N PRO A 784 25.63 -4.21 -13.84
CA PRO A 784 26.05 -4.89 -12.63
C PRO A 784 27.14 -5.91 -12.98
N HIS A 785 28.20 -5.93 -12.17
CA HIS A 785 29.33 -6.85 -12.36
C HIS A 785 30.03 -7.11 -11.02
N ARG A 786 31.01 -8.01 -11.01
CA ARG A 786 31.93 -8.16 -9.88
C ARG A 786 33.24 -7.43 -10.15
N HIS A 787 33.77 -6.73 -9.14
CA HIS A 787 35.03 -6.00 -9.30
C HIS A 787 36.17 -6.93 -9.75
N GLY A 788 36.82 -6.55 -10.85
CA GLY A 788 37.88 -7.33 -11.50
C GLY A 788 37.42 -8.15 -12.70
N GLU A 789 36.11 -8.18 -13.01
CA GLU A 789 35.59 -8.70 -14.28
C GLU A 789 35.84 -7.73 -15.45
N GLU A 790 35.75 -8.25 -16.68
CA GLU A 790 35.85 -7.45 -17.91
C GLU A 790 34.68 -6.45 -18.00
N LEU A 791 35.00 -5.17 -18.14
CA LEU A 791 34.01 -4.13 -18.42
C LEU A 791 33.80 -4.02 -19.94
N PRO A 792 32.57 -3.70 -20.38
CA PRO A 792 32.32 -3.53 -21.81
C PRO A 792 33.09 -2.34 -22.37
N LYS A 793 33.46 -2.45 -23.63
CA LYS A 793 33.68 -1.28 -24.48
C LYS A 793 32.32 -0.79 -24.94
N VAL A 794 31.97 0.43 -24.55
CA VAL A 794 30.69 1.06 -24.91
C VAL A 794 30.94 2.24 -25.84
N VAL A 795 30.31 2.24 -27.02
CA VAL A 795 30.47 3.31 -28.01
C VAL A 795 29.11 3.75 -28.52
N LEU A 796 28.78 5.03 -28.31
CA LEU A 796 27.68 5.70 -28.98
C LEU A 796 28.26 6.47 -30.18
N SER A 797 27.67 6.32 -31.37
CA SER A 797 28.08 7.05 -32.57
C SER A 797 27.96 8.56 -32.39
N ASP A 798 28.74 9.35 -33.14
CA ASP A 798 28.75 10.82 -33.02
C ASP A 798 27.39 11.48 -33.31
N ASP A 799 26.56 10.84 -34.12
CA ASP A 799 25.18 11.27 -34.41
C ASP A 799 24.14 10.72 -33.41
N HIS A 800 24.60 9.95 -32.42
CA HIS A 800 23.83 9.29 -31.37
C HIS A 800 22.76 8.30 -31.85
N THR A 801 22.89 7.78 -33.07
CA THR A 801 21.92 6.85 -33.68
C THR A 801 22.30 5.39 -33.56
N ARG A 802 23.54 5.06 -33.18
CA ARG A 802 24.00 3.67 -33.03
C ARG A 802 24.80 3.47 -31.76
N LEU A 803 24.47 2.44 -31.00
CA LEU A 803 25.17 2.02 -29.78
C LEU A 803 25.80 0.65 -30.00
N SER A 804 27.08 0.49 -29.66
CA SER A 804 27.73 -0.81 -29.48
C SER A 804 28.10 -1.04 -28.01
N VAL A 805 27.85 -2.25 -27.54
CA VAL A 805 28.25 -2.74 -26.21
C VAL A 805 28.99 -4.06 -26.43
N GLU A 806 30.29 -4.06 -26.16
CA GLU A 806 31.19 -5.13 -26.61
C GLU A 806 32.06 -5.67 -25.47
N TRP A 807 32.06 -6.99 -25.34
CA TRP A 807 33.03 -7.79 -24.56
C TRP A 807 33.75 -8.76 -25.49
N SER A 808 34.72 -9.49 -24.95
CA SER A 808 35.36 -10.61 -25.64
C SER A 808 34.39 -11.74 -26.04
N ASP A 809 33.27 -11.92 -25.32
CA ASP A 809 32.33 -13.05 -25.45
C ASP A 809 30.88 -12.68 -25.80
N GLN A 810 30.58 -11.38 -25.94
CA GLN A 810 29.28 -10.81 -26.29
C GLN A 810 29.46 -9.50 -27.07
N GLN A 811 28.67 -9.29 -28.12
CA GLN A 811 28.63 -8.04 -28.88
C GLN A 811 27.17 -7.70 -29.21
N ASP A 812 26.71 -6.55 -28.76
CA ASP A 812 25.38 -6.05 -29.06
C ASP A 812 25.46 -4.73 -29.81
N PHE A 813 24.61 -4.59 -30.83
CA PHE A 813 24.43 -3.36 -31.59
C PHE A 813 22.97 -2.94 -31.53
N PHE A 814 22.73 -1.65 -31.27
CA PHE A 814 21.39 -1.07 -31.26
C PHE A 814 21.33 0.15 -32.17
N ASP A 815 20.28 0.21 -32.97
CA ASP A 815 19.89 1.43 -33.66
C ASP A 815 18.90 2.20 -32.76
N LEU A 816 19.18 3.49 -32.60
CA LEU A 816 18.48 4.44 -31.74
C LEU A 816 17.87 5.54 -32.61
N THR A 817 16.72 5.23 -33.23
CA THR A 817 16.09 6.10 -34.23
C THR A 817 14.98 6.94 -33.61
N VAL A 818 15.00 8.26 -33.82
CA VAL A 818 13.94 9.14 -33.32
C VAL A 818 12.75 9.11 -34.29
N ASN A 819 11.57 8.74 -33.79
CA ASN A 819 10.34 8.73 -34.59
C ASN A 819 9.68 10.11 -34.67
N GLU A 820 8.57 10.21 -35.42
CA GLU A 820 7.83 11.46 -35.62
C GLU A 820 7.27 12.09 -34.34
N ARG A 821 7.04 11.29 -33.28
CA ARG A 821 6.61 11.78 -31.96
C ARG A 821 7.78 12.29 -31.11
N GLY A 822 9.01 12.22 -31.63
CA GLY A 822 10.22 12.61 -30.90
C GLY A 822 10.67 11.60 -29.85
N ARG A 823 10.24 10.33 -29.97
CA ARG A 823 10.67 9.20 -29.14
C ARG A 823 11.79 8.43 -29.84
N THR A 824 12.84 8.10 -29.11
CA THR A 824 13.90 7.17 -29.53
C THR A 824 13.37 5.74 -29.49
N VAL A 825 13.37 5.09 -30.66
CA VAL A 825 13.05 3.67 -30.84
C VAL A 825 14.35 2.87 -30.75
N ILE A 826 14.33 1.81 -29.95
CA ILE A 826 15.47 0.91 -29.74
C ILE A 826 15.23 -0.33 -30.57
N SER A 827 16.14 -0.66 -31.48
CA SER A 827 16.11 -1.92 -32.23
C SER A 827 17.49 -2.57 -32.23
N LYS A 828 17.56 -3.84 -31.81
CA LYS A 828 18.80 -4.64 -31.89
C LYS A 828 19.10 -4.94 -33.36
N SER A 829 20.32 -4.66 -33.81
CA SER A 829 20.78 -4.88 -35.19
C SER A 829 21.92 -5.88 -35.26
N GLU A 830 22.04 -6.57 -36.40
CA GLU A 830 23.18 -7.46 -36.66
C GLU A 830 24.45 -6.65 -36.95
N GLN A 831 25.61 -7.27 -36.74
CA GLN A 831 26.90 -6.68 -37.07
C GLN A 831 27.01 -6.53 -38.60
N ASN A 832 26.82 -5.30 -39.10
CA ASN A 832 27.07 -4.93 -40.50
C ASN A 832 28.56 -4.71 -40.76
#